data_AF-A0A0W0R0Z6-F1
#
_entry.id   AF-A0A0W0R0Z6-F1
#
_cell.length_a   1.000
_cell.length_b   1.000
_cell.length_c   1.000
_cell.angle_alpha   90.00
_cell.angle_beta   90.00
_cell.angle_gamma   90.00
#
_symmetry.space_group_name_H-M   'P 1'
#
loop_
_entity.id
_entity.type
_entity.pdbx_description
1 polymer ?
#
loop_
_entity_poly.entity_id
_entity_poly.type
_entity_poly.pdbx_seq_one_letter_code
_entity_poly.pdbx_strand_id
1 'polypeptide(L)'
;MSTEIDSAMSAKESIDKRRSSLSVVQKLKNEGKQLAKDLHNAGDVYVWYALLDGMSLSYSMIKYVFDMLCTNTDTLSTDAMHDWMMTPQGVAAITSESFFIITFSYFGNICKSDEKSQWKKFLALSWPYCRDSMKGLKNAYKGIRSTFQIAEALGIANTHQMIVPVGLLLGVFSALNRMWMRKMISERKKMMTENDNLLEEVKAKSQISSDEITNIMGRIRSQSNYLRNKGLTGAAYGGIVDGMYLYMGVVTISVFAPHVYLALSICSMLFTVGCIATRMYEEHDFQKQLVVTQERIKLAIIGKEIQTLVLQAKSIGEEIEGLTQIKDEVVLNAESLLFEQSLISNRVLDIERLSRAYAQLGTFLDIKCDEFEKQKSKLRSTMALSYTEAALAGIRSGLGAYSAISSALFAIVTINTMLLMPISPGLVIGTVALGAASVVVFLAHALIVNYYHHKAQAKAGNKIQTLAEFIADVKSKKEQVAALKNEKIEKIIRIGWATDPSPQFYFLEVFEIVRSFFSGVAKGQKSVDYTLNPLQEPDEKGHYHDTNIMLMLTMLSSFFYAIGLALRALAKGFGRESLIKNNQEELDDVIEEAEQLIEDEEPPSPPKGPSGSPGPNLRTCSSEPRIALLDPTLGTVSAGVSPSSQFGKNASSPTFFLKARRVSEGDASAVERFKNKSGGLSPILEDKLSSPSSRPDTQMERRVEAPRFFSPPPARRPPDSLPRRHSESDLSSPLFNFGIVRDLA
;
A
#
# COMPACT_ATOMS: atom_id res chain seq x y z
N MET A 1 42.39 -30.30 -10.89
CA MET A 1 43.01 -28.99 -11.20
C MET A 1 42.50 -28.36 -12.51
N SER A 2 42.82 -28.82 -13.72
CA SER A 2 42.28 -28.18 -14.96
C SER A 2 40.75 -28.18 -15.02
N THR A 3 40.11 -29.30 -14.68
CA THR A 3 38.65 -29.44 -14.65
C THR A 3 37.96 -28.63 -13.55
N GLU A 4 38.65 -28.33 -12.44
CA GLU A 4 38.13 -27.48 -11.37
C GLU A 4 38.22 -26.00 -11.74
N ILE A 5 39.28 -25.61 -12.47
CA ILE A 5 39.46 -24.26 -12.98
C ILE A 5 38.39 -23.96 -14.05
N ASP A 6 38.13 -24.88 -14.97
CA ASP A 6 37.10 -24.72 -16.00
C ASP A 6 35.68 -24.62 -15.38
N SER A 7 35.39 -25.43 -14.35
CA SER A 7 34.13 -25.36 -13.60
C SER A 7 33.96 -24.03 -12.86
N ALA A 8 35.03 -23.55 -12.20
CA ALA A 8 35.02 -22.26 -11.50
C ALA A 8 34.88 -21.07 -12.48
N MET A 9 35.51 -21.12 -13.65
CA MET A 9 35.36 -20.10 -14.68
C MET A 9 33.94 -20.08 -15.27
N SER A 10 33.34 -21.24 -15.56
CA SER A 10 31.96 -21.33 -16.03
C SER A 10 30.95 -20.83 -14.99
N ALA A 11 31.16 -21.15 -13.72
CA ALA A 11 30.35 -20.63 -12.62
C ALA A 11 30.45 -19.10 -12.51
N LYS A 12 31.66 -18.54 -12.62
CA LYS A 12 31.90 -17.09 -12.59
C LYS A 12 31.20 -16.37 -13.76
N GLU A 13 31.34 -16.90 -14.97
CA GLU A 13 30.67 -16.34 -16.16
C GLU A 13 29.14 -16.37 -16.02
N SER A 14 28.58 -17.45 -15.46
CA SER A 14 27.15 -17.55 -15.18
C SER A 14 26.66 -16.53 -14.14
N ILE A 15 27.48 -16.23 -13.12
CA ILE A 15 27.20 -15.23 -12.08
C ILE A 15 27.26 -13.82 -12.67
N ASP A 16 28.27 -13.52 -13.50
CA ASP A 16 28.43 -12.21 -14.13
C ASP A 16 27.32 -11.93 -15.15
N LYS A 17 26.87 -12.95 -15.89
CA LYS A 17 25.69 -12.85 -16.76
C LYS A 17 24.39 -12.63 -15.98
N ARG A 18 24.26 -13.24 -14.80
CA ARG A 18 23.14 -12.96 -13.88
C ARG A 18 23.20 -11.55 -13.30
N ARG A 19 24.38 -11.06 -12.90
CA ARG A 19 24.57 -9.69 -12.41
C ARG A 19 24.25 -8.65 -13.46
N SER A 20 24.69 -8.84 -14.70
CA SER A 20 24.41 -7.93 -15.81
C SER A 20 22.92 -7.92 -16.22
N SER A 21 22.25 -9.07 -16.23
CA SER A 21 20.79 -9.10 -16.45
C SER A 21 20.01 -8.46 -15.31
N LEU A 22 20.43 -8.66 -14.05
CA LEU A 22 19.84 -7.96 -12.90
C LEU A 22 20.02 -6.44 -12.98
N SER A 23 21.19 -5.95 -13.40
CA SER A 23 21.45 -4.51 -13.48
C SER A 23 20.60 -3.82 -14.54
N VAL A 24 20.35 -4.47 -15.69
CA VAL A 24 19.44 -3.94 -16.73
C VAL A 24 18.00 -3.88 -16.21
N VAL A 25 17.53 -4.92 -15.51
CA VAL A 25 16.17 -4.94 -14.93
C VAL A 25 16.03 -3.88 -13.84
N GLN A 26 17.04 -3.70 -12.99
CA GLN A 26 17.06 -2.64 -11.98
C GLN A 26 17.05 -1.25 -12.61
N LYS A 27 17.83 -1.04 -13.68
CA LYS A 27 17.86 0.22 -14.41
C LYS A 27 16.49 0.56 -15.01
N LEU A 28 15.86 -0.38 -15.72
CA LEU A 28 14.51 -0.20 -16.27
C LEU A 28 13.46 0.05 -15.17
N LYS A 29 13.59 -0.61 -14.02
CA LYS A 29 12.72 -0.38 -12.86
C LYS A 29 12.90 1.04 -12.32
N ASN A 30 14.14 1.53 -12.24
CA ASN A 30 14.44 2.87 -11.75
C ASN A 30 13.98 3.95 -12.73
N GLU A 31 14.23 3.77 -14.03
CA GLU A 31 13.74 4.67 -15.09
C GLU A 31 12.20 4.71 -15.13
N GLY A 32 11.54 3.55 -15.03
CA GLY A 32 10.08 3.47 -14.98
C GLY A 32 9.49 4.14 -13.73
N LYS A 33 10.14 3.99 -12.57
CA LYS A 33 9.77 4.72 -11.35
C LYS A 33 9.97 6.22 -11.50
N GLN A 34 11.07 6.65 -12.10
CA GLN A 34 11.33 8.08 -12.32
C GLN A 34 10.27 8.68 -13.24
N LEU A 35 9.98 8.04 -14.38
CA LEU A 35 8.91 8.47 -15.27
C LEU A 35 7.56 8.54 -14.55
N ALA A 36 7.25 7.56 -13.71
CA ALA A 36 6.02 7.56 -12.94
C ALA A 36 5.96 8.73 -11.93
N LYS A 37 7.09 9.06 -11.27
CA LYS A 37 7.21 10.25 -10.41
C LYS A 37 7.04 11.54 -11.21
N ASP A 38 7.69 11.66 -12.36
CA ASP A 38 7.59 12.82 -13.23
C ASP A 38 6.14 13.04 -13.70
N LEU A 39 5.45 11.97 -14.11
CA LEU A 39 4.03 12.01 -14.47
C LEU A 39 3.12 12.37 -13.28
N HIS A 40 3.43 11.84 -12.09
CA HIS A 40 2.68 12.15 -10.87
C HIS A 40 2.81 13.63 -10.50
N ASN A 41 4.03 14.16 -10.58
CA ASN A 41 4.38 15.53 -10.22
C ASN A 41 3.85 16.55 -11.23
N ALA A 42 3.89 16.23 -12.54
CA ALA A 42 3.32 17.07 -13.58
C ALA A 42 1.80 17.22 -13.44
N GLY A 43 1.10 16.18 -13.01
CA GLY A 43 -0.33 16.21 -12.75
C GLY A 43 -1.24 16.20 -13.99
N ASP A 44 -0.72 16.50 -15.18
CA ASP A 44 -1.46 16.51 -16.46
C ASP A 44 -2.18 15.18 -16.75
N VAL A 45 -1.56 14.07 -16.36
CA VAL A 45 -2.15 12.74 -16.52
C VAL A 45 -3.46 12.58 -15.73
N TYR A 46 -3.60 13.28 -14.60
CA TYR A 46 -4.84 13.29 -13.82
C TYR A 46 -5.91 14.16 -14.45
N VAL A 47 -5.52 15.23 -15.13
CA VAL A 47 -6.43 16.09 -15.91
C VAL A 47 -7.02 15.32 -17.07
N TRP A 48 -6.16 14.71 -17.88
CA TRP A 48 -6.59 13.92 -19.03
C TRP A 48 -7.47 12.74 -18.60
N TYR A 49 -7.06 12.04 -17.54
CA TYR A 49 -7.86 11.01 -16.90
C TYR A 49 -9.23 11.51 -16.45
N ALA A 50 -9.30 12.69 -15.83
CA ALA A 50 -10.55 13.24 -15.31
C ALA A 50 -11.57 13.51 -16.42
N LEU A 51 -11.13 14.04 -17.56
CA LEU A 51 -11.96 14.27 -18.73
C LEU A 51 -12.51 12.95 -19.30
N LEU A 52 -11.62 11.98 -19.54
CA LEU A 52 -11.96 10.67 -20.08
C LEU A 52 -12.88 9.87 -19.12
N ASP A 53 -12.56 9.85 -17.83
CA ASP A 53 -13.35 9.13 -16.83
C ASP A 53 -14.72 9.81 -16.60
N GLY A 54 -14.78 11.15 -16.66
CA GLY A 54 -16.02 11.92 -16.58
C GLY A 54 -16.97 11.61 -17.74
N MET A 55 -16.46 11.64 -18.98
CA MET A 55 -17.24 11.29 -20.17
C MET A 55 -17.72 9.83 -20.14
N SER A 56 -16.84 8.89 -19.79
CA SER A 56 -17.20 7.48 -19.65
C SER A 56 -18.23 7.23 -18.54
N LEU A 57 -18.18 8.03 -17.45
CA LEU A 57 -19.12 7.92 -16.34
C LEU A 57 -20.50 8.47 -16.72
N SER A 58 -20.55 9.61 -17.42
CA SER A 58 -21.78 10.21 -17.96
C SER A 58 -22.56 9.22 -18.83
N TYR A 59 -21.95 8.68 -19.89
CA TYR A 59 -22.57 7.63 -20.71
C TYR A 59 -23.05 6.44 -19.87
N SER A 60 -22.21 5.99 -18.93
CA SER A 60 -22.54 4.84 -18.08
C SER A 60 -23.76 5.08 -17.19
N MET A 61 -24.01 6.32 -16.75
CA MET A 61 -25.13 6.66 -15.88
C MET A 61 -26.42 6.80 -16.67
N ILE A 62 -26.39 7.44 -17.84
CA ILE A 62 -27.55 7.49 -18.74
C ILE A 62 -27.94 6.07 -19.18
N LYS A 63 -26.98 5.26 -19.63
CA LYS A 63 -27.23 3.85 -19.98
C LYS A 63 -27.82 3.07 -18.81
N TYR A 64 -27.34 3.32 -17.58
CA TYR A 64 -27.88 2.69 -16.38
C TYR A 64 -29.36 3.03 -16.16
N VAL A 65 -29.77 4.29 -16.36
CA VAL A 65 -31.17 4.70 -16.27
C VAL A 65 -32.02 3.97 -17.32
N PHE A 66 -31.58 3.91 -18.57
CA PHE A 66 -32.30 3.19 -19.63
C PHE A 66 -32.34 1.68 -19.41
N ASP A 67 -31.25 1.07 -18.95
CA ASP A 67 -31.23 -0.35 -18.57
C ASP A 67 -32.29 -0.64 -17.50
N MET A 68 -32.42 0.23 -16.49
CA MET A 68 -33.44 0.10 -15.45
C MET A 68 -34.86 0.25 -15.99
N LEU A 69 -35.11 1.31 -16.78
CA LEU A 69 -36.44 1.61 -17.31
C LEU A 69 -36.92 0.53 -18.29
N CYS A 70 -36.01 -0.01 -19.09
CA CYS A 70 -36.32 -1.01 -20.11
C CYS A 70 -36.11 -2.45 -19.64
N THR A 71 -35.87 -2.70 -18.34
CA THR A 71 -35.57 -4.05 -17.85
C THR A 71 -36.71 -5.03 -18.17
N ASN A 72 -37.97 -4.61 -18.04
CA ASN A 72 -39.15 -5.46 -18.22
C ASN A 72 -39.92 -5.17 -19.51
N THR A 73 -39.27 -4.55 -20.50
CA THR A 73 -39.89 -4.18 -21.78
C THR A 73 -39.24 -4.95 -22.91
N ASP A 74 -39.99 -5.23 -23.96
CA ASP A 74 -39.45 -5.85 -25.19
C ASP A 74 -38.53 -4.90 -25.97
N THR A 75 -38.57 -3.59 -25.67
CA THR A 75 -37.70 -2.59 -26.28
C THR A 75 -36.28 -2.69 -25.75
N LEU A 76 -35.31 -2.76 -26.66
CA LEU A 76 -33.90 -2.76 -26.33
C LEU A 76 -33.50 -1.42 -25.70
N SER A 77 -32.84 -1.46 -24.54
CA SER A 77 -32.46 -0.24 -23.80
C SER A 77 -31.56 0.71 -24.60
N THR A 78 -30.78 0.19 -25.55
CA THR A 78 -29.93 1.02 -26.43
C THR A 78 -30.73 1.77 -27.47
N ASP A 79 -31.76 1.15 -28.05
CA ASP A 79 -32.58 1.76 -29.10
C ASP A 79 -33.48 2.83 -28.46
N ALA A 80 -34.13 2.49 -27.34
CA ALA A 80 -34.89 3.46 -26.56
C ALA A 80 -34.04 4.65 -26.09
N MET A 81 -32.78 4.39 -25.72
CA MET A 81 -31.82 5.45 -25.40
C MET A 81 -31.54 6.31 -26.63
N HIS A 82 -31.16 5.70 -27.77
CA HIS A 82 -30.87 6.38 -29.03
C HIS A 82 -32.04 7.29 -29.45
N ASP A 83 -33.25 6.76 -29.55
CA ASP A 83 -34.46 7.50 -29.94
C ASP A 83 -34.68 8.72 -29.05
N TRP A 84 -34.49 8.54 -27.74
CA TRP A 84 -34.58 9.64 -26.79
C TRP A 84 -33.44 10.66 -26.98
N MET A 85 -32.19 10.22 -27.20
CA MET A 85 -31.05 11.11 -27.44
C MET A 85 -31.26 11.98 -28.68
N MET A 86 -32.01 11.51 -29.67
CA MET A 86 -32.32 12.23 -30.90
C MET A 86 -33.43 13.29 -30.73
N THR A 87 -34.16 13.28 -29.62
CA THR A 87 -35.11 14.35 -29.30
C THR A 87 -34.38 15.63 -28.84
N PRO A 88 -34.92 16.83 -29.09
CA PRO A 88 -34.34 18.07 -28.58
C PRO A 88 -34.12 18.07 -27.06
N GLN A 89 -35.05 17.45 -26.31
CA GLN A 89 -34.98 17.32 -24.86
C GLN A 89 -33.85 16.36 -24.43
N GLY A 90 -33.70 15.23 -25.13
CA GLY A 90 -32.62 14.28 -24.89
C GLY A 90 -31.25 14.89 -25.13
N VAL A 91 -31.03 15.54 -26.28
CA VAL A 91 -29.77 16.25 -26.60
C VAL A 91 -29.43 17.26 -25.50
N ALA A 92 -30.40 18.09 -25.10
CA ALA A 92 -30.18 19.11 -24.07
C ALA A 92 -29.82 18.49 -22.71
N ALA A 93 -30.52 17.42 -22.30
CA ALA A 93 -30.28 16.73 -21.04
C ALA A 93 -28.89 16.06 -21.00
N ILE A 94 -28.55 15.34 -22.06
CA ILE A 94 -27.27 14.62 -22.21
C ILE A 94 -26.09 15.58 -22.26
N THR A 95 -26.20 16.67 -23.03
CA THR A 95 -25.14 17.68 -23.12
C THR A 95 -24.93 18.35 -21.75
N SER A 96 -26.02 18.70 -21.06
CA SER A 96 -25.95 19.32 -19.73
C SER A 96 -25.36 18.40 -18.68
N GLU A 97 -25.78 17.13 -18.65
CA GLU A 97 -25.28 16.12 -17.73
C GLU A 97 -23.80 15.80 -17.99
N SER A 98 -23.42 15.63 -19.26
CA SER A 98 -22.04 15.37 -19.66
C SER A 98 -21.13 16.52 -19.27
N PHE A 99 -21.53 17.75 -19.58
CA PHE A 99 -20.78 18.94 -19.23
C PHE A 99 -20.62 19.06 -17.71
N PHE A 100 -21.69 18.82 -16.95
CA PHE A 100 -21.65 18.84 -15.49
C PHE A 100 -20.69 17.78 -14.94
N ILE A 101 -20.79 16.52 -15.36
CA ILE A 101 -19.95 15.43 -14.84
C ILE A 101 -18.49 15.60 -15.26
N ILE A 102 -18.21 15.98 -16.51
CA ILE A 102 -16.85 16.21 -17.00
C ILE A 102 -16.21 17.37 -16.23
N THR A 103 -16.93 18.48 -16.09
CA THR A 103 -16.46 19.67 -15.37
C THR A 103 -16.23 19.36 -13.89
N PHE A 104 -17.16 18.64 -13.25
CA PHE A 104 -17.04 18.25 -11.85
C PHE A 104 -15.88 17.27 -11.64
N SER A 105 -15.67 16.33 -12.56
CA SER A 105 -14.52 15.43 -12.58
C SER A 105 -13.21 16.18 -12.72
N TYR A 106 -13.14 17.11 -13.68
CA TYR A 106 -11.96 17.94 -13.95
C TYR A 106 -11.56 18.71 -12.69
N PHE A 107 -12.47 19.51 -12.13
CA PHE A 107 -12.17 20.28 -10.93
C PHE A 107 -11.91 19.41 -9.71
N GLY A 108 -12.63 18.29 -9.57
CA GLY A 108 -12.45 17.34 -8.47
C GLY A 108 -11.10 16.62 -8.45
N ASN A 109 -10.41 16.53 -9.59
CA ASN A 109 -9.07 15.94 -9.67
C ASN A 109 -7.94 17.00 -9.60
N ILE A 110 -8.20 18.24 -10.04
CA ILE A 110 -7.19 19.31 -10.06
C ILE A 110 -7.12 20.06 -8.73
N CYS A 111 -8.28 20.33 -8.11
CA CYS A 111 -8.32 21.07 -6.86
C CYS A 111 -7.71 20.23 -5.74
N LYS A 112 -6.86 20.84 -4.91
CA LYS A 112 -6.29 20.16 -3.74
C LYS A 112 -7.18 20.35 -2.50
N SER A 113 -7.13 19.39 -1.57
CA SER A 113 -7.96 19.42 -0.36
C SER A 113 -7.50 20.45 0.68
N ASP A 114 -6.29 20.97 0.54
CA ASP A 114 -5.65 21.99 1.38
C ASP A 114 -5.83 23.42 0.85
N GLU A 115 -6.51 23.62 -0.28
CA GLU A 115 -6.73 24.96 -0.82
C GLU A 115 -7.61 25.83 0.08
N LYS A 116 -7.28 27.14 0.16
CA LYS A 116 -8.01 28.13 0.96
C LYS A 116 -9.45 28.34 0.48
N SER A 117 -9.71 28.14 -0.82
CA SER A 117 -11.04 28.34 -1.38
C SER A 117 -11.99 27.22 -0.98
N GLN A 118 -13.07 27.58 -0.27
CA GLN A 118 -14.08 26.62 0.20
C GLN A 118 -14.74 25.85 -0.95
N TRP A 119 -15.00 26.50 -2.09
CA TRP A 119 -15.64 25.84 -3.24
C TRP A 119 -14.72 24.80 -3.87
N LYS A 120 -13.42 25.10 -4.03
CA LYS A 120 -12.44 24.14 -4.58
C LYS A 120 -12.26 22.94 -3.67
N LYS A 121 -12.16 23.21 -2.37
CA LYS A 121 -12.12 22.18 -1.33
C LYS A 121 -13.38 21.31 -1.36
N PHE A 122 -14.55 21.91 -1.53
CA PHE A 122 -15.80 21.18 -1.69
C PHE A 122 -15.76 20.26 -2.92
N LEU A 123 -15.27 20.72 -4.08
CA LEU A 123 -15.18 19.90 -5.28
C LEU A 123 -14.17 18.75 -5.13
N ALA A 124 -12.97 19.04 -4.63
CA ALA A 124 -11.93 18.06 -4.37
C ALA A 124 -12.39 16.96 -3.40
N LEU A 125 -13.14 17.35 -2.37
CA LEU A 125 -13.68 16.42 -1.38
C LEU A 125 -14.86 15.64 -1.95
N SER A 126 -15.81 16.28 -2.63
CA SER A 126 -17.09 15.68 -3.01
C SER A 126 -17.00 14.76 -4.22
N TRP A 127 -16.20 15.11 -5.24
CA TRP A 127 -16.12 14.34 -6.48
C TRP A 127 -15.83 12.84 -6.26
N PRO A 128 -14.84 12.45 -5.43
CA PRO A 128 -14.59 11.04 -5.16
C PRO A 128 -15.80 10.30 -4.55
N TYR A 129 -16.61 10.96 -3.72
CA TYR A 129 -17.84 10.35 -3.15
C TYR A 129 -18.93 10.20 -4.20
N CYS A 130 -19.19 11.24 -5.01
CA CYS A 130 -20.18 11.19 -6.09
C CYS A 130 -19.83 10.11 -7.11
N ARG A 131 -18.57 10.07 -7.53
CA ARG A 131 -18.02 9.06 -8.45
C ARG A 131 -18.18 7.64 -7.92
N ASP A 132 -17.82 7.40 -6.66
CA ASP A 132 -17.93 6.06 -6.07
C ASP A 132 -19.39 5.63 -5.89
N SER A 133 -20.28 6.57 -5.59
CA SER A 133 -21.73 6.36 -5.46
C SER A 133 -22.36 5.96 -6.79
N MET A 134 -22.09 6.74 -7.86
CA MET A 134 -22.53 6.42 -9.23
C MET A 134 -22.05 5.03 -9.67
N LYS A 135 -20.78 4.71 -9.39
CA LYS A 135 -20.27 3.36 -9.66
C LYS A 135 -20.92 2.29 -8.78
N GLY A 136 -21.25 2.61 -7.53
CA GLY A 136 -21.88 1.68 -6.59
C GLY A 136 -23.25 1.24 -7.08
N LEU A 137 -24.07 2.23 -7.47
CA LEU A 137 -25.38 2.06 -8.08
C LEU A 137 -25.31 1.17 -9.33
N LYS A 138 -24.49 1.58 -10.31
CA LYS A 138 -24.34 0.86 -11.57
C LYS A 138 -23.82 -0.56 -11.39
N ASN A 139 -22.77 -0.74 -10.59
CA ASN A 139 -22.15 -2.06 -10.43
C ASN A 139 -23.11 -3.04 -9.73
N ALA A 140 -23.82 -2.59 -8.68
CA ALA A 140 -24.78 -3.43 -7.97
C ALA A 140 -25.93 -3.88 -8.89
N TYR A 141 -26.51 -2.94 -9.64
CA TYR A 141 -27.56 -3.28 -10.60
C TYR A 141 -27.09 -4.27 -11.66
N LYS A 142 -25.91 -4.03 -12.26
CA LYS A 142 -25.34 -4.96 -13.25
C LYS A 142 -25.04 -6.33 -12.66
N GLY A 143 -24.47 -6.38 -11.45
CA GLY A 143 -24.19 -7.64 -10.75
C GLY A 143 -25.47 -8.43 -10.47
N ILE A 144 -26.54 -7.76 -10.02
CA ILE A 144 -27.83 -8.40 -9.77
C ILE A 144 -28.48 -8.89 -11.06
N ARG A 145 -28.53 -8.04 -12.10
CA ARG A 145 -29.05 -8.41 -13.42
C ARG A 145 -28.36 -9.66 -13.95
N SER A 146 -27.02 -9.68 -13.97
CA SER A 146 -26.27 -10.85 -14.44
C SER A 146 -26.50 -12.09 -13.57
N THR A 147 -26.57 -11.94 -12.25
CA THR A 147 -26.82 -13.06 -11.34
C THR A 147 -28.21 -13.66 -11.54
N PHE A 148 -29.22 -12.83 -11.73
CA PHE A 148 -30.61 -13.25 -11.95
C PHE A 148 -30.79 -13.91 -13.31
N GLN A 149 -30.15 -13.36 -14.35
CA GLN A 149 -30.07 -14.00 -15.67
C GLN A 149 -29.41 -15.39 -15.60
N ILE A 150 -28.38 -15.56 -14.76
CA ILE A 150 -27.75 -16.86 -14.54
C ILE A 150 -28.69 -17.82 -13.80
N ALA A 151 -29.36 -17.35 -12.75
CA ALA A 151 -30.32 -18.16 -12.00
C ALA A 151 -31.50 -18.62 -12.88
N GLU A 152 -31.98 -17.76 -13.77
CA GLU A 152 -33.02 -18.08 -14.76
C GLU A 152 -32.53 -19.09 -15.80
N ALA A 153 -31.32 -18.91 -16.34
CA ALA A 153 -30.72 -19.87 -17.27
C ALA A 153 -30.50 -21.26 -16.66
N LEU A 154 -30.32 -21.33 -15.33
CA LEU A 154 -30.23 -22.58 -14.57
C LEU A 154 -31.60 -23.16 -14.16
N GLY A 155 -32.71 -22.49 -14.51
CA GLY A 155 -34.07 -22.93 -14.18
C GLY A 155 -34.43 -22.78 -12.69
N ILE A 156 -33.70 -21.97 -11.92
CA ILE A 156 -33.91 -21.83 -10.47
C ILE A 156 -35.17 -21.01 -10.17
N ALA A 157 -35.36 -19.87 -10.84
CA ALA A 157 -36.52 -19.00 -10.66
C ALA A 157 -36.66 -17.98 -11.81
N ASN A 158 -37.91 -17.59 -12.13
CA ASN A 158 -38.18 -16.42 -12.97
C ASN A 158 -38.01 -15.15 -12.11
N THR A 159 -36.86 -14.51 -12.22
CA THR A 159 -36.45 -13.39 -11.36
C THR A 159 -36.53 -12.03 -12.07
N HIS A 160 -37.09 -11.98 -13.27
CA HIS A 160 -37.05 -10.80 -14.13
C HIS A 160 -37.64 -9.55 -13.46
N GLN A 161 -38.84 -9.70 -12.86
CA GLN A 161 -39.53 -8.61 -12.16
C GLN A 161 -38.79 -8.12 -10.90
N MET A 162 -37.87 -8.92 -10.35
CA MET A 162 -37.11 -8.59 -9.14
C MET A 162 -35.79 -7.86 -9.44
N ILE A 163 -35.32 -7.82 -10.70
CA ILE A 163 -34.04 -7.20 -11.07
C ILE A 163 -34.00 -5.72 -10.67
N VAL A 164 -35.04 -4.95 -11.01
CA VAL A 164 -35.12 -3.51 -10.73
C VAL A 164 -35.20 -3.20 -9.22
N PRO A 165 -36.17 -3.73 -8.45
CA PRO A 165 -36.28 -3.37 -7.03
C PRO A 165 -35.07 -3.83 -6.21
N VAL A 166 -34.56 -5.05 -6.46
CA VAL A 166 -33.37 -5.56 -5.75
C VAL A 166 -32.12 -4.81 -6.19
N GLY A 167 -31.96 -4.54 -7.49
CA GLY A 167 -30.83 -3.80 -8.03
C GLY A 167 -30.75 -2.36 -7.53
N LEU A 168 -31.88 -1.65 -7.40
CA LEU A 168 -31.92 -0.30 -6.84
C LEU A 168 -31.64 -0.31 -5.33
N LEU A 169 -32.26 -1.21 -4.57
CA LEU A 169 -32.04 -1.33 -3.12
C LEU A 169 -30.56 -1.60 -2.80
N LEU A 170 -29.97 -2.59 -3.46
CA LEU A 170 -28.55 -2.91 -3.30
C LEU A 170 -27.64 -1.84 -3.89
N GLY A 171 -28.08 -1.12 -4.93
CA GLY A 171 -27.36 0.03 -5.48
C GLY A 171 -27.23 1.17 -4.48
N VAL A 172 -28.32 1.52 -3.79
CA VAL A 172 -28.33 2.55 -2.74
C VAL A 172 -27.44 2.13 -1.57
N PHE A 173 -27.57 0.89 -1.10
CA PHE A 173 -26.69 0.37 -0.04
C PHE A 173 -25.22 0.34 -0.46
N SER A 174 -24.91 -0.03 -1.70
CA SER A 174 -23.56 0.01 -2.27
C SER A 174 -22.98 1.42 -2.30
N ALA A 175 -23.77 2.42 -2.72
CA ALA A 175 -23.37 3.82 -2.70
C ALA A 175 -23.06 4.30 -1.27
N LEU A 176 -23.98 4.07 -0.32
CA LEU A 176 -23.80 4.46 1.08
C LEU A 176 -22.58 3.77 1.73
N ASN A 177 -22.40 2.48 1.48
CA ASN A 177 -21.24 1.73 1.98
C ASN A 177 -19.93 2.32 1.43
N ARG A 178 -19.86 2.65 0.14
CA ARG A 178 -18.66 3.26 -0.46
C ARG A 178 -18.37 4.65 0.11
N MET A 179 -19.40 5.47 0.33
CA MET A 179 -19.23 6.77 0.99
C MET A 179 -18.67 6.60 2.41
N TRP A 180 -19.25 5.67 3.19
CA TRP A 180 -18.82 5.41 4.55
C TRP A 180 -17.40 4.84 4.62
N MET A 181 -17.07 3.83 3.80
CA MET A 181 -15.72 3.23 3.71
C MET A 181 -14.68 4.28 3.33
N ARG A 182 -14.98 5.17 2.38
CA ARG A 182 -14.07 6.27 1.98
C ARG A 182 -13.79 7.21 3.15
N LYS A 183 -14.83 7.63 3.89
CA LYS A 183 -14.68 8.48 5.07
C LYS A 183 -13.80 7.80 6.12
N MET A 184 -14.09 6.54 6.45
CA MET A 184 -13.32 5.76 7.43
C MET A 184 -11.86 5.60 7.01
N ILE A 185 -11.58 5.30 5.74
CA ILE A 185 -10.21 5.20 5.21
C ILE A 185 -9.49 6.54 5.34
N SER A 186 -10.16 7.65 5.03
CA SER A 186 -9.59 8.99 5.16
C SER A 186 -9.25 9.34 6.61
N GLU A 187 -10.14 9.02 7.55
CA GLU A 187 -9.89 9.20 8.99
C GLU A 187 -8.71 8.35 9.46
N ARG A 188 -8.61 7.11 9.00
CA ARG A 188 -7.47 6.22 9.32
C ARG A 188 -6.15 6.75 8.79
N LYS A 189 -6.11 7.25 7.56
CA LYS A 189 -4.91 7.90 7.00
C LYS A 189 -4.50 9.11 7.84
N LYS A 190 -5.45 9.92 8.27
CA LYS A 190 -5.18 11.05 9.16
C LYS A 190 -4.56 10.59 10.48
N MET A 191 -5.10 9.52 11.09
CA MET A 191 -4.54 8.93 12.31
C MET A 191 -3.11 8.40 12.10
N MET A 192 -2.82 7.75 10.96
CA MET A 192 -1.47 7.30 10.62
C MET A 192 -0.53 8.50 10.48
N THR A 193 -0.90 9.54 9.73
CA THR A 193 -0.07 10.74 9.59
C THR A 193 0.16 11.46 10.92
N GLU A 194 -0.86 11.55 11.78
CA GLU A 194 -0.69 12.10 13.14
C GLU A 194 0.28 11.26 13.98
N ASN A 195 0.24 9.93 13.86
CA ASN A 195 1.18 9.02 14.50
C ASN A 195 2.60 9.14 13.92
N ASP A 196 2.75 9.26 12.60
CA ASP A 196 4.05 9.41 11.95
C ASP A 196 4.70 10.74 12.38
N ASN A 197 3.94 11.84 12.42
CA ASN A 197 4.43 13.11 12.95
C ASN A 197 4.83 13.01 14.43
N LEU A 198 4.07 12.26 15.24
CA LEU A 198 4.39 12.02 16.65
C LEU A 198 5.66 11.16 16.79
N LEU A 199 5.88 10.19 15.91
CA LEU A 199 7.09 9.38 15.87
C LEU A 199 8.31 10.25 15.58
N GLU A 200 8.24 11.15 14.59
CA GLU A 200 9.32 12.08 14.28
C GLU A 200 9.59 13.07 15.42
N GLU A 201 8.54 13.54 16.12
CA GLU A 201 8.69 14.32 17.35
C GLU A 201 9.45 13.54 18.45
N VAL A 202 9.12 12.27 18.66
CA VAL A 202 9.80 11.39 19.63
C VAL A 202 11.25 11.14 19.24
N LYS A 203 11.52 10.87 17.96
CA LYS A 203 12.89 10.65 17.45
C LYS A 203 13.77 11.88 17.64
N ALA A 204 13.22 13.08 17.40
CA ALA A 204 13.94 14.35 17.48
C ALA A 204 14.30 14.79 18.91
N LYS A 205 13.61 14.29 19.94
CA LYS A 205 13.94 14.61 21.34
C LYS A 205 15.22 13.89 21.79
N SER A 206 16.15 14.59 22.43
CA SER A 206 17.37 14.00 22.99
C SER A 206 17.11 13.19 24.26
N GLN A 207 16.20 13.66 25.12
CA GLN A 207 15.75 13.03 26.36
C GLN A 207 14.24 13.21 26.51
N ILE A 208 13.59 12.28 27.22
CA ILE A 208 12.14 12.33 27.46
C ILE A 208 11.87 12.11 28.95
N SER A 209 11.12 13.02 29.58
CA SER A 209 10.69 12.89 30.97
C SER A 209 9.46 11.99 31.12
N SER A 210 9.22 11.44 32.32
CA SER A 210 8.08 10.54 32.58
C SER A 210 6.70 11.19 32.33
N ASP A 211 6.57 12.48 32.64
CA ASP A 211 5.34 13.24 32.38
C ASP A 211 5.11 13.41 30.87
N GLU A 212 6.18 13.67 30.11
CA GLU A 212 6.11 13.73 28.65
C GLU A 212 5.76 12.38 28.04
N ILE A 213 6.27 11.27 28.57
CA ILE A 213 5.90 9.92 28.12
C ILE A 213 4.40 9.71 28.26
N THR A 214 3.83 10.05 29.41
CA THR A 214 2.39 9.93 29.66
C THR A 214 1.58 10.80 28.68
N ASN A 215 2.06 12.02 28.41
CA ASN A 215 1.45 12.92 27.43
C ASN A 215 1.51 12.34 26.01
N ILE A 216 2.68 11.89 25.56
CA ILE A 216 2.90 11.29 24.23
C ILE A 216 2.01 10.05 24.06
N MET A 217 1.95 9.17 25.08
CA MET A 217 1.10 7.98 25.06
C MET A 217 -0.39 8.33 24.93
N GLY A 218 -0.85 9.41 25.56
CA GLY A 218 -2.22 9.93 25.41
C GLY A 218 -2.52 10.52 24.03
N ARG A 219 -1.48 10.90 23.26
CA ARG A 219 -1.60 11.46 21.90
C ARG A 219 -1.61 10.39 20.80
N ILE A 220 -1.21 9.15 21.10
CA ILE A 220 -1.20 8.05 20.12
C ILE A 220 -2.63 7.80 19.61
N ARG A 221 -2.83 7.93 18.29
CA ARG A 221 -4.13 7.71 17.67
C ARG A 221 -4.39 6.23 17.43
N SER A 222 -5.57 5.78 17.85
CA SER A 222 -6.04 4.42 17.67
C SER A 222 -7.49 4.36 17.20
N GLN A 223 -7.84 3.24 16.57
CA GLN A 223 -9.18 2.95 16.09
C GLN A 223 -9.87 1.97 17.03
N SER A 224 -11.14 2.23 17.37
CA SER A 224 -11.93 1.33 18.21
C SER A 224 -12.24 0.00 17.51
N ASN A 225 -12.32 -1.09 18.28
CA ASN A 225 -12.64 -2.43 17.76
C ASN A 225 -14.00 -2.47 17.06
N TYR A 226 -14.97 -1.70 17.54
CA TYR A 226 -16.27 -1.56 16.88
C TYR A 226 -16.14 -1.02 15.45
N LEU A 227 -15.33 0.01 15.25
CA LEU A 227 -15.14 0.62 13.94
C LEU A 227 -14.32 -0.30 13.01
N ARG A 228 -13.36 -1.06 13.58
CA ARG A 228 -12.60 -2.10 12.86
C ARG A 228 -13.51 -3.21 12.32
N ASN A 229 -14.40 -3.74 13.16
CA ASN A 229 -15.35 -4.79 12.75
C ASN A 229 -16.34 -4.28 11.70
N LYS A 230 -16.86 -3.07 11.89
CA LYS A 230 -17.69 -2.43 10.86
C LYS A 230 -16.93 -2.29 9.53
N GLY A 231 -15.66 -1.92 9.58
CA GLY A 231 -14.83 -1.79 8.38
C GLY A 231 -14.74 -3.10 7.61
N LEU A 232 -14.50 -4.21 8.31
CA LEU A 232 -14.47 -5.55 7.71
C LEU A 232 -15.81 -5.94 7.10
N THR A 233 -16.94 -5.65 7.76
CA THR A 233 -18.27 -5.93 7.20
C THR A 233 -18.56 -5.08 5.96
N GLY A 234 -18.17 -3.81 5.96
CA GLY A 234 -18.33 -2.92 4.81
C GLY A 234 -17.45 -3.35 3.62
N ALA A 235 -16.23 -3.83 3.90
CA ALA A 235 -15.34 -4.38 2.89
C ALA A 235 -15.87 -5.70 2.30
N ALA A 236 -16.40 -6.60 3.13
CA ALA A 236 -17.04 -7.84 2.68
C ALA A 236 -18.23 -7.56 1.76
N TYR A 237 -19.12 -6.64 2.16
CA TYR A 237 -20.25 -6.22 1.33
C TYR A 237 -19.80 -5.58 0.01
N GLY A 238 -18.76 -4.74 0.05
CA GLY A 238 -18.15 -4.19 -1.16
C GLY A 238 -17.60 -5.27 -2.10
N GLY A 239 -17.00 -6.32 -1.53
CA GLY A 239 -16.53 -7.50 -2.27
C GLY A 239 -17.64 -8.33 -2.89
N ILE A 240 -18.80 -8.45 -2.24
CA ILE A 240 -19.98 -9.12 -2.81
C ILE A 240 -20.43 -8.37 -4.07
N VAL A 241 -20.66 -7.05 -3.96
CA VAL A 241 -21.13 -6.22 -5.07
C VAL A 241 -20.12 -6.19 -6.22
N ASP A 242 -18.84 -5.98 -5.92
CA ASP A 242 -17.79 -5.95 -6.94
C ASP A 242 -17.57 -7.33 -7.57
N GLY A 243 -17.62 -8.40 -6.78
CA GLY A 243 -17.45 -9.76 -7.25
C GLY A 243 -18.57 -10.20 -8.21
N MET A 244 -19.83 -9.92 -7.84
CA MET A 244 -20.97 -10.14 -8.73
C MET A 244 -20.82 -9.37 -10.04
N TYR A 245 -20.38 -8.12 -9.98
CA TYR A 245 -20.18 -7.31 -11.19
C TYR A 245 -19.03 -7.82 -12.07
N LEU A 246 -17.88 -8.14 -11.49
CA LEU A 246 -16.66 -8.46 -12.25
C LEU A 246 -16.68 -9.87 -12.83
N TYR A 247 -17.13 -10.87 -12.06
CA TYR A 247 -16.97 -12.28 -12.42
C TYR A 247 -18.22 -12.86 -13.06
N MET A 248 -19.43 -12.48 -12.63
CA MET A 248 -20.67 -12.99 -13.25
C MET A 248 -20.87 -12.44 -14.66
N GLY A 249 -20.32 -11.26 -14.98
CA GLY A 249 -20.33 -10.73 -16.34
C GLY A 249 -19.52 -11.55 -17.35
N VAL A 250 -18.56 -12.37 -16.91
CA VAL A 250 -17.85 -13.28 -17.82
C VAL A 250 -18.75 -14.46 -18.20
N VAL A 251 -19.61 -14.90 -17.28
CA VAL A 251 -20.59 -15.97 -17.53
C VAL A 251 -21.59 -15.55 -18.62
N THR A 252 -21.95 -14.26 -18.73
CA THR A 252 -22.86 -13.82 -19.80
C THR A 252 -22.25 -13.98 -21.20
N ILE A 253 -20.92 -14.00 -21.34
CA ILE A 253 -20.25 -14.30 -22.63
C ILE A 253 -20.38 -15.78 -22.98
N SER A 254 -20.59 -16.65 -22.00
CA SER A 254 -20.70 -18.09 -22.24
C SER A 254 -22.00 -18.52 -22.93
N VAL A 255 -22.91 -17.58 -23.21
CA VAL A 255 -24.02 -17.79 -24.16
C VAL A 255 -23.51 -18.26 -25.53
N PHE A 256 -22.30 -17.86 -25.94
CA PHE A 256 -21.68 -18.33 -27.18
C PHE A 256 -21.13 -19.77 -27.10
N ALA A 257 -21.06 -20.35 -25.90
CA ALA A 257 -20.54 -21.70 -25.68
C ALA A 257 -21.28 -22.39 -24.51
N PRO A 258 -22.54 -22.84 -24.71
CA PRO A 258 -23.38 -23.38 -23.64
C PRO A 258 -22.74 -24.55 -22.88
N HIS A 259 -21.94 -25.38 -23.56
CA HIS A 259 -21.26 -26.53 -22.97
C HIS A 259 -20.28 -26.17 -21.85
N VAL A 260 -19.76 -24.93 -21.82
CA VAL A 260 -18.83 -24.47 -20.76
C VAL A 260 -19.49 -23.55 -19.74
N TYR A 261 -20.76 -23.21 -19.93
CA TYR A 261 -21.51 -22.32 -19.07
C TYR A 261 -21.44 -22.72 -17.58
N LEU A 262 -21.64 -24.01 -17.29
CA LEU A 262 -21.63 -24.53 -15.92
C LEU A 262 -20.24 -24.40 -15.28
N ALA A 263 -19.19 -24.81 -15.99
CA ALA A 263 -17.81 -24.71 -15.51
C ALA A 263 -17.41 -23.25 -15.24
N LEU A 264 -17.76 -22.34 -16.16
CA LEU A 264 -17.50 -20.91 -16.02
C LEU A 264 -18.27 -20.29 -14.85
N SER A 265 -19.50 -20.74 -14.60
CA SER A 265 -20.29 -20.32 -13.45
C SER A 265 -19.61 -20.73 -12.14
N ILE A 266 -19.13 -21.97 -12.03
CA ILE A 266 -18.40 -22.45 -10.85
C ILE A 266 -17.12 -21.63 -10.63
N CYS A 267 -16.31 -21.42 -11.67
CA CYS A 267 -15.11 -20.60 -11.57
C CYS A 267 -15.44 -19.16 -11.14
N SER A 268 -16.51 -18.58 -11.67
CA SER A 268 -16.94 -17.21 -11.33
C SER A 268 -17.41 -17.09 -9.88
N MET A 269 -18.08 -18.12 -9.34
CA MET A 269 -18.40 -18.20 -7.92
C MET A 269 -17.13 -18.25 -7.06
N LEU A 270 -16.16 -19.10 -7.42
CA LEU A 270 -14.88 -19.18 -6.70
C LEU A 270 -14.11 -17.85 -6.72
N PHE A 271 -14.07 -17.17 -7.87
CA PHE A 271 -13.46 -15.84 -7.96
C PHE A 271 -14.23 -14.77 -7.19
N THR A 272 -15.56 -14.86 -7.12
CA THR A 272 -16.39 -13.97 -6.29
C THR A 272 -16.06 -14.16 -4.81
N VAL A 273 -15.97 -15.41 -4.32
CA VAL A 273 -15.54 -15.71 -2.94
C VAL A 273 -14.13 -15.18 -2.69
N GLY A 274 -13.20 -15.39 -3.62
CA GLY A 274 -11.86 -14.83 -3.57
C GLY A 274 -11.85 -13.30 -3.51
N CYS A 275 -12.74 -12.63 -4.24
CA CYS A 275 -12.89 -11.18 -4.22
C CYS A 275 -13.36 -10.67 -2.86
N ILE A 276 -14.35 -11.35 -2.25
CA ILE A 276 -14.83 -11.02 -0.90
C ILE A 276 -13.69 -11.17 0.11
N ALA A 277 -13.01 -12.32 0.11
CA ALA A 277 -11.90 -12.59 1.02
C ALA A 277 -10.75 -11.58 0.86
N THR A 278 -10.40 -11.23 -0.37
CA THR A 278 -9.33 -10.26 -0.64
C THR A 278 -9.72 -8.83 -0.27
N ARG A 279 -10.99 -8.42 -0.43
CA ARG A 279 -11.47 -7.12 0.08
C ARG A 279 -11.42 -7.03 1.60
N MET A 280 -11.82 -8.10 2.30
CA MET A 280 -11.70 -8.17 3.76
C MET A 280 -10.23 -8.11 4.18
N TYR A 281 -9.35 -8.83 3.48
CA TYR A 281 -7.91 -8.78 3.71
C TYR A 281 -7.32 -7.39 3.48
N GLU A 282 -7.71 -6.69 2.40
CA GLU A 282 -7.27 -5.31 2.13
C GLU A 282 -7.60 -4.36 3.29
N GLU A 283 -8.81 -4.48 3.84
CA GLU A 283 -9.23 -3.67 4.99
C GLU A 283 -8.51 -4.11 6.28
N HIS A 284 -8.31 -5.40 6.50
CA HIS A 284 -7.53 -5.92 7.63
C HIS A 284 -6.08 -5.43 7.60
N ASP A 285 -5.40 -5.53 6.45
CA ASP A 285 -4.04 -5.03 6.25
C ASP A 285 -3.97 -3.52 6.52
N PHE A 286 -4.95 -2.76 6.03
CA PHE A 286 -5.00 -1.32 6.27
C PHE A 286 -5.24 -0.97 7.75
N GLN A 287 -5.97 -1.79 8.51
CA GLN A 287 -6.07 -1.67 9.98
C GLN A 287 -4.76 -2.05 10.67
N LYS A 288 -4.10 -3.12 10.23
CA LYS A 288 -2.81 -3.61 10.74
C LYS A 288 -1.72 -2.54 10.61
N GLN A 289 -1.67 -1.83 9.47
CA GLN A 289 -0.76 -0.70 9.27
C GLN A 289 -0.93 0.40 10.33
N LEU A 290 -2.16 0.70 10.78
CA LEU A 290 -2.35 1.70 11.85
C LEU A 290 -1.75 1.19 13.17
N VAL A 291 -1.95 -0.09 13.49
CA VAL A 291 -1.36 -0.70 14.69
C VAL A 291 0.17 -0.66 14.62
N VAL A 292 0.76 -0.94 13.45
CA VAL A 292 2.21 -0.82 13.23
C VAL A 292 2.71 0.59 13.56
N THR A 293 2.03 1.65 13.14
CA THR A 293 2.44 3.04 13.49
C THR A 293 2.44 3.28 15.01
N GLN A 294 1.46 2.74 15.74
CA GLN A 294 1.37 2.88 17.20
C GLN A 294 2.51 2.13 17.90
N GLU A 295 2.77 0.90 17.47
CA GLU A 295 3.79 0.05 18.08
C GLU A 295 5.21 0.56 17.78
N ARG A 296 5.42 1.26 16.65
CA ARG A 296 6.65 2.00 16.34
C ARG A 296 6.88 3.17 17.29
N ILE A 297 5.85 3.98 17.57
CA ILE A 297 5.97 5.08 18.55
C ILE A 297 6.34 4.54 19.93
N LYS A 298 5.65 3.48 20.39
CA LYS A 298 5.97 2.84 21.68
C LYS A 298 7.41 2.33 21.74
N LEU A 299 7.88 1.68 20.68
CA LEU A 299 9.26 1.22 20.58
C LEU A 299 10.26 2.39 20.62
N ALA A 300 9.95 3.49 19.93
CA ALA A 300 10.78 4.70 19.95
C ALA A 300 10.85 5.33 21.35
N ILE A 301 9.73 5.40 22.07
CA ILE A 301 9.68 5.89 23.46
C ILE A 301 10.58 5.04 24.36
N ILE A 302 10.46 3.71 24.33
CA ILE A 302 11.30 2.83 25.16
C ILE A 302 12.78 2.99 24.78
N GLY A 303 13.09 3.13 23.49
CA GLY A 303 14.45 3.42 23.04
C GLY A 303 14.99 4.75 23.61
N LYS A 304 14.15 5.79 23.71
CA LYS A 304 14.53 7.07 24.34
C LYS A 304 14.66 6.98 25.86
N GLU A 305 13.86 6.15 26.52
CA GLU A 305 14.06 5.84 27.95
C GLU A 305 15.43 5.18 28.16
N ILE A 306 15.76 4.16 27.35
CA ILE A 306 17.09 3.51 27.36
C ILE A 306 18.20 4.54 27.12
N GLN A 307 18.06 5.40 26.10
CA GLN A 307 19.02 6.48 25.83
C GLN A 307 19.26 7.34 27.07
N THR A 308 18.18 7.75 27.74
CA THR A 308 18.25 8.60 28.93
C THR A 308 18.96 7.88 30.08
N LEU A 309 18.66 6.59 30.30
CA LEU A 309 19.33 5.80 31.33
C LEU A 309 20.82 5.59 31.02
N VAL A 310 21.20 5.36 29.76
CA VAL A 310 22.61 5.22 29.37
C VAL A 310 23.37 6.54 29.56
N LEU A 311 22.75 7.69 29.21
CA LEU A 311 23.36 9.00 29.45
C LEU A 311 23.52 9.30 30.94
N GLN A 312 22.57 8.91 31.78
CA GLN A 312 22.71 8.99 33.24
C GLN A 312 23.85 8.09 33.75
N ALA A 313 23.97 6.87 33.20
CA ALA A 313 25.02 5.93 33.56
C ALA A 313 26.40 6.49 33.19
N LYS A 314 26.50 7.11 32.01
CA LYS A 314 27.70 7.80 31.55
C LYS A 314 28.09 8.96 32.47
N SER A 315 27.15 9.84 32.82
CA SER A 315 27.42 10.96 33.75
C SER A 315 27.91 10.47 35.12
N ILE A 316 27.32 9.39 35.65
CA ILE A 316 27.78 8.77 36.90
C ILE A 316 29.17 8.13 36.72
N GLY A 317 29.42 7.51 35.58
CA GLY A 317 30.73 6.92 35.24
C GLY A 317 31.85 7.97 35.19
N GLU A 318 31.61 9.11 34.53
CA GLU A 318 32.53 10.25 34.47
C GLU A 318 32.83 10.82 35.87
N GLU A 319 31.82 10.91 36.75
CA GLU A 319 31.99 11.37 38.13
C GLU A 319 32.81 10.38 38.97
N ILE A 320 32.56 9.06 38.83
CA ILE A 320 33.35 8.02 39.49
C ILE A 320 34.81 8.05 39.01
N GLU A 321 35.05 8.20 37.70
CA GLU A 321 36.39 8.26 37.12
C GLU A 321 37.14 9.48 37.65
N GLY A 322 36.51 10.67 37.64
CA GLY A 322 37.08 11.88 38.21
C GLY A 322 37.44 11.72 39.69
N LEU A 323 36.54 11.18 40.52
CA LEU A 323 36.82 10.92 41.94
C LEU A 323 37.95 9.89 42.15
N THR A 324 38.09 8.92 41.24
CA THR A 324 39.15 7.91 41.29
C THR A 324 40.51 8.52 40.94
N GLN A 325 40.58 9.35 39.89
CA GLN A 325 41.81 10.05 39.52
C GLN A 325 42.31 10.95 40.67
N ILE A 326 41.42 11.71 41.32
CA ILE A 326 41.83 12.55 42.44
C ILE A 326 42.19 11.70 43.66
N LYS A 327 41.57 10.53 43.86
CA LYS A 327 41.97 9.59 44.91
C LYS A 327 43.40 9.09 44.67
N ASP A 328 43.73 8.71 43.44
CA ASP A 328 45.06 8.20 43.09
C ASP A 328 46.13 9.30 43.22
N GLU A 329 45.82 10.53 42.80
CA GLU A 329 46.70 11.69 42.97
C GLU A 329 46.95 12.03 44.46
N VAL A 330 45.91 11.99 45.29
CA VAL A 330 46.05 12.21 46.74
C VAL A 330 46.87 11.08 47.37
N VAL A 331 46.64 9.81 47.00
CA VAL A 331 47.41 8.67 47.53
C VAL A 331 48.90 8.77 47.18
N LEU A 332 49.25 9.27 45.99
CA LEU A 332 50.63 9.48 45.58
C LEU A 332 51.32 10.62 46.35
N ASN A 333 50.56 11.60 46.84
CA ASN A 333 51.08 12.76 47.58
C ASN A 333 51.03 12.62 49.11
N ALA A 334 50.34 11.60 49.65
CA ALA A 334 49.96 11.47 51.05
C ALA A 334 51.08 11.05 52.04
N GLU A 335 52.36 11.16 51.69
CA GLU A 335 53.47 10.77 52.59
C GLU A 335 53.64 11.70 53.83
N SER A 336 52.90 12.81 53.99
CA SER A 336 53.20 13.79 55.06
C SER A 336 52.09 14.33 55.99
N LEU A 337 50.79 13.97 55.90
CA LEU A 337 49.79 14.58 56.81
C LEU A 337 48.56 13.70 57.16
N LEU A 338 48.34 13.50 58.47
CA LEU A 338 47.14 12.88 59.10
C LEU A 338 45.80 13.55 58.72
N PHE A 339 45.81 14.77 58.20
CA PHE A 339 44.60 15.51 57.81
C PHE A 339 43.92 14.93 56.55
N GLU A 340 44.69 14.31 55.65
CA GLU A 340 44.17 13.78 54.38
C GLU A 340 43.30 12.53 54.55
N GLN A 341 43.43 11.81 55.66
CA GLN A 341 42.71 10.57 55.90
C GLN A 341 41.18 10.78 55.96
N SER A 342 40.73 11.92 56.50
CA SER A 342 39.30 12.28 56.56
C SER A 342 38.72 12.60 55.17
N LEU A 343 39.50 13.24 54.31
CA LEU A 343 39.11 13.61 52.95
C LEU A 343 39.00 12.36 52.05
N ILE A 344 39.97 11.45 52.17
CA ILE A 344 39.97 10.16 51.47
C ILE A 344 38.75 9.34 51.90
N SER A 345 38.44 9.29 53.20
CA SER A 345 37.29 8.54 53.71
C SER A 345 35.97 9.05 53.15
N ASN A 346 35.76 10.37 53.07
CA ASN A 346 34.55 10.94 52.48
C ASN A 346 34.41 10.61 50.98
N ARG A 347 35.51 10.67 50.22
CA ARG A 347 35.49 10.34 48.78
C ARG A 347 35.22 8.86 48.50
N VAL A 348 35.77 7.97 49.33
CA VAL A 348 35.48 6.54 49.23
C VAL A 348 33.99 6.28 49.44
N LEU A 349 33.37 6.96 50.42
CA LEU A 349 31.93 6.84 50.68
C LEU A 349 31.09 7.33 49.48
N ASP A 350 31.49 8.42 48.83
CA ASP A 350 30.79 8.94 47.65
C ASP A 350 30.94 8.03 46.43
N ILE A 351 32.13 7.47 46.20
CA ILE A 351 32.35 6.44 45.16
C ILE A 351 31.45 5.22 45.42
N GLU A 352 31.32 4.76 46.66
CA GLU A 352 30.41 3.65 47.01
C GLU A 352 28.93 3.98 46.78
N ARG A 353 28.50 5.23 47.02
CA ARG A 353 27.14 5.68 46.74
C ARG A 353 26.86 5.73 45.24
N LEU A 354 27.76 6.33 44.46
CA LEU A 354 27.66 6.40 43.00
C LEU A 354 27.72 5.01 42.36
N SER A 355 28.58 4.13 42.87
CA SER A 355 28.67 2.73 42.40
C SER A 355 27.37 1.96 42.67
N ARG A 356 26.69 2.20 43.80
CA ARG A 356 25.36 1.64 44.09
C ARG A 356 24.28 2.21 43.16
N ALA A 357 24.29 3.51 42.92
CA ALA A 357 23.37 4.15 41.97
C ALA A 357 23.57 3.60 40.54
N TYR A 358 24.82 3.42 40.12
CA TYR A 358 25.18 2.79 38.85
C TYR A 358 24.66 1.35 38.75
N ALA A 359 24.80 0.56 39.83
CA ALA A 359 24.27 -0.81 39.87
C ALA A 359 22.74 -0.84 39.75
N GLN A 360 22.03 0.06 40.46
CA GLN A 360 20.57 0.21 40.34
C GLN A 360 20.17 0.60 38.92
N LEU A 361 20.87 1.56 38.32
CA LEU A 361 20.63 1.97 36.94
C LEU A 361 20.84 0.83 35.95
N GLY A 362 21.85 -0.01 36.18
CA GLY A 362 22.05 -1.25 35.44
C GLY A 362 20.85 -2.19 35.50
N THR A 363 20.20 -2.33 36.66
CA THR A 363 18.97 -3.16 36.77
C THR A 363 17.78 -2.55 36.05
N PHE A 364 17.59 -1.23 36.11
CA PHE A 364 16.54 -0.56 35.34
C PHE A 364 16.77 -0.66 33.84
N LEU A 365 18.04 -0.61 33.42
CA LEU A 365 18.42 -0.79 32.04
C LEU A 365 18.03 -2.19 31.54
N ASP A 366 18.30 -3.26 32.29
CA ASP A 366 17.84 -4.62 31.91
C ASP A 366 16.33 -4.69 31.70
N ILE A 367 15.57 -4.18 32.68
CA ILE A 367 14.10 -4.20 32.62
C ILE A 367 13.60 -3.49 31.36
N LYS A 368 14.18 -2.33 31.04
CA LYS A 368 13.80 -1.56 29.85
C LYS A 368 14.23 -2.21 28.55
N CYS A 369 15.32 -2.96 28.56
CA CYS A 369 15.80 -3.65 27.37
C CYS A 369 14.99 -4.92 27.10
N ASP A 370 14.57 -5.64 28.14
CA ASP A 370 13.57 -6.70 28.01
C ASP A 370 12.23 -6.15 27.50
N GLU A 371 11.81 -4.98 27.99
CA GLU A 371 10.61 -4.29 27.50
C GLU A 371 10.75 -3.90 26.02
N PHE A 372 11.92 -3.40 25.62
CA PHE A 372 12.24 -3.07 24.24
C PHE A 372 12.19 -4.30 23.33
N GLU A 373 12.82 -5.41 23.72
CA GLU A 373 12.81 -6.65 22.93
C GLU A 373 11.41 -7.24 22.81
N LYS A 374 10.63 -7.22 23.90
CA LYS A 374 9.23 -7.64 23.88
C LYS A 374 8.41 -6.77 22.92
N GLN A 375 8.60 -5.46 22.97
CA GLN A 375 7.90 -4.51 22.11
C GLN A 375 8.33 -4.65 20.64
N LYS A 376 9.61 -4.89 20.37
CA LYS A 376 10.15 -5.15 19.03
C LYS A 376 9.65 -6.47 18.46
N SER A 377 9.61 -7.53 19.26
CA SER A 377 9.02 -8.82 18.89
C SER A 377 7.53 -8.70 18.56
N LYS A 378 6.80 -7.91 19.36
CA LYS A 378 5.39 -7.59 19.10
C LYS A 378 5.21 -6.79 17.79
N LEU A 379 6.06 -5.80 17.54
CA LEU A 379 6.05 -5.04 16.29
C LEU A 379 6.37 -5.95 15.08
N ARG A 380 7.36 -6.84 15.21
CA ARG A 380 7.73 -7.80 14.16
C ARG A 380 6.62 -8.79 13.85
N SER A 381 6.03 -9.41 14.85
CA SER A 381 4.88 -10.32 14.65
C SER A 381 3.68 -9.59 14.06
N THR A 382 3.48 -8.31 14.42
CA THR A 382 2.43 -7.46 13.82
C THR A 382 2.79 -6.97 12.42
N MET A 383 4.05 -6.96 12.00
CA MET A 383 4.44 -6.61 10.62
C MET A 383 4.54 -7.83 9.72
N ALA A 384 4.96 -8.97 10.26
CA ALA A 384 5.08 -10.21 9.52
C ALA A 384 3.70 -10.67 9.02
N LEU A 385 3.67 -11.17 7.78
CA LEU A 385 2.48 -11.79 7.24
C LEU A 385 2.39 -13.21 7.79
N SER A 386 1.26 -13.54 8.39
CA SER A 386 0.91 -14.93 8.67
C SER A 386 0.77 -15.70 7.34
N TYR A 387 0.87 -17.04 7.37
CA TYR A 387 0.68 -17.84 6.15
C TYR A 387 -0.70 -17.64 5.51
N THR A 388 -1.74 -17.39 6.32
CA THR A 388 -3.09 -17.08 5.81
C THR A 388 -3.13 -15.71 5.13
N GLU A 389 -2.51 -14.69 5.72
CA GLU A 389 -2.39 -13.36 5.11
C GLU A 389 -1.54 -13.40 3.83
N ALA A 390 -0.43 -14.15 3.83
CA ALA A 390 0.38 -14.36 2.64
C ALA A 390 -0.40 -15.08 1.54
N ALA A 391 -1.21 -16.08 1.90
CA ALA A 391 -2.10 -16.75 0.96
C ALA A 391 -3.12 -15.77 0.36
N LEU A 392 -3.78 -14.96 1.18
CA LEU A 392 -4.74 -13.95 0.73
C LEU A 392 -4.07 -12.86 -0.13
N ALA A 393 -2.84 -12.45 0.19
CA ALA A 393 -2.05 -11.54 -0.64
C ALA A 393 -1.70 -12.14 -2.01
N GLY A 394 -1.41 -13.45 -2.04
CA GLY A 394 -1.20 -14.19 -3.28
C GLY A 394 -2.48 -14.30 -4.11
N ILE A 395 -3.62 -14.65 -3.50
CA ILE A 395 -4.93 -14.68 -4.16
C ILE A 395 -5.27 -13.29 -4.71
N ARG A 396 -5.04 -12.23 -3.94
CA ARG A 396 -5.25 -10.84 -4.38
C ARG A 396 -4.43 -10.51 -5.63
N SER A 397 -3.15 -10.86 -5.64
CA SER A 397 -2.26 -10.64 -6.79
C SER A 397 -2.73 -11.45 -8.01
N GLY A 398 -3.16 -12.69 -7.79
CA GLY A 398 -3.72 -13.56 -8.82
C GLY A 398 -5.05 -13.07 -9.40
N LEU A 399 -5.96 -12.54 -8.57
CA LEU A 399 -7.19 -11.90 -9.03
C LEU A 399 -6.89 -10.60 -9.79
N GLY A 400 -5.84 -9.88 -9.40
CA GLY A 400 -5.30 -8.74 -10.16
C GLY A 400 -4.86 -9.16 -11.56
N ALA A 401 -4.06 -10.23 -11.66
CA ALA A 401 -3.63 -10.82 -12.93
C ALA A 401 -4.83 -11.25 -13.79
N TYR A 402 -5.78 -11.98 -13.20
CA TYR A 402 -6.99 -12.39 -13.89
C TYR A 402 -7.82 -11.19 -14.35
N SER A 403 -7.92 -10.12 -13.56
CA SER A 403 -8.64 -8.90 -13.96
C SER A 403 -8.00 -8.24 -15.19
N ALA A 404 -6.66 -8.25 -15.27
CA ALA A 404 -5.93 -7.77 -16.45
C ALA A 404 -6.17 -8.67 -17.68
N ILE A 405 -6.11 -9.98 -17.50
CA ILE A 405 -6.39 -11.00 -18.54
C ILE A 405 -7.84 -10.87 -19.04
N SER A 406 -8.81 -10.76 -18.13
CA SER A 406 -10.22 -10.56 -18.46
C SER A 406 -10.45 -9.25 -19.21
N SER A 407 -9.77 -8.17 -18.81
CA SER A 407 -9.84 -6.90 -19.55
C SER A 407 -9.29 -7.03 -20.97
N ALA A 408 -8.20 -7.79 -21.15
CA ALA A 408 -7.67 -8.10 -22.47
C ALA A 408 -8.65 -8.93 -23.31
N LEU A 409 -9.30 -9.94 -22.71
CA LEU A 409 -10.38 -10.69 -23.37
C LEU A 409 -11.50 -9.77 -23.83
N PHE A 410 -11.99 -8.88 -22.96
CA PHE A 410 -13.03 -7.92 -23.34
C PHE A 410 -12.60 -6.99 -24.47
N ALA A 411 -11.34 -6.55 -24.48
CA ALA A 411 -10.79 -5.76 -25.59
C ALA A 411 -10.73 -6.56 -26.90
N ILE A 412 -10.31 -7.84 -26.86
CA ILE A 412 -10.31 -8.73 -28.03
C ILE A 412 -11.74 -8.97 -28.53
N VAL A 413 -12.68 -9.23 -27.63
CA VAL A 413 -14.10 -9.38 -27.96
C VAL A 413 -14.63 -8.10 -28.63
N THR A 414 -14.26 -6.94 -28.11
CA THR A 414 -14.62 -5.63 -28.68
C THR A 414 -14.07 -5.48 -30.10
N ILE A 415 -12.79 -5.76 -30.31
CA ILE A 415 -12.13 -5.70 -31.63
C ILE A 415 -12.77 -6.70 -32.61
N ASN A 416 -13.00 -7.94 -32.19
CA ASN A 416 -13.64 -8.95 -33.02
C ASN A 416 -15.06 -8.54 -33.40
N THR A 417 -15.82 -7.94 -32.47
CA THR A 417 -17.15 -7.41 -32.76
C THR A 417 -17.09 -6.30 -33.82
N MET A 418 -16.13 -5.38 -33.72
CA MET A 418 -15.90 -4.34 -34.74
C MET A 418 -15.50 -4.91 -36.10
N LEU A 419 -14.82 -6.06 -36.12
CA LEU A 419 -14.41 -6.77 -37.33
C LEU A 419 -15.46 -7.80 -37.80
N LEU A 420 -16.62 -7.88 -37.13
CA LEU A 420 -17.66 -8.88 -37.39
C LEU A 420 -17.16 -10.34 -37.35
N MET A 421 -16.10 -10.60 -36.56
CA MET A 421 -15.51 -11.92 -36.41
C MET A 421 -16.14 -12.67 -35.23
N PRO A 422 -16.51 -13.96 -35.39
CA PRO A 422 -17.03 -14.75 -34.29
C PRO A 422 -15.97 -14.98 -33.21
N ILE A 423 -16.40 -15.01 -31.95
CA ILE A 423 -15.53 -15.24 -30.80
C ILE A 423 -15.31 -16.75 -30.68
N SER A 424 -14.05 -17.19 -30.73
CA SER A 424 -13.71 -18.60 -30.50
C SER A 424 -14.03 -19.01 -29.05
N PRO A 425 -14.84 -20.06 -28.81
CA PRO A 425 -15.05 -20.61 -27.47
C PRO A 425 -13.74 -20.97 -26.75
N GLY A 426 -12.74 -21.44 -27.50
CA GLY A 426 -11.41 -21.77 -26.98
C GLY A 426 -10.71 -20.56 -26.35
N LEU A 427 -10.94 -19.35 -26.86
CA LEU A 427 -10.38 -18.12 -26.30
C LEU A 427 -10.97 -17.84 -24.90
N VAL A 428 -12.28 -18.00 -24.73
CA VAL A 428 -12.96 -17.78 -23.44
C VAL A 428 -12.50 -18.81 -22.41
N ILE A 429 -12.47 -20.10 -22.80
CA ILE A 429 -12.00 -21.20 -21.95
C ILE A 429 -10.55 -20.98 -21.54
N GLY A 430 -9.67 -20.69 -22.51
CA GLY A 430 -8.25 -20.44 -22.27
C GLY A 430 -8.01 -19.27 -21.34
N THR A 431 -8.78 -18.18 -21.49
CA THR A 431 -8.69 -17.00 -20.60
C THR A 431 -9.03 -17.36 -19.16
N VAL A 432 -10.09 -18.15 -18.94
CA VAL A 432 -10.53 -18.54 -17.59
C VAL A 432 -9.56 -19.54 -16.96
N ALA A 433 -9.07 -20.51 -17.74
CA ALA A 433 -8.03 -21.44 -17.30
C ALA A 433 -6.74 -20.69 -16.91
N LEU A 434 -6.29 -19.73 -17.73
CA LEU A 434 -5.14 -18.88 -17.44
C LEU A 434 -5.36 -18.02 -16.18
N GLY A 435 -6.59 -17.55 -15.98
CA GLY A 435 -7.03 -16.89 -14.76
C GLY A 435 -6.86 -17.72 -13.50
N ALA A 436 -7.42 -18.93 -13.52
CA ALA A 436 -7.33 -19.87 -12.42
C ALA A 436 -5.86 -20.25 -12.12
N ALA A 437 -5.08 -20.54 -13.19
CA ALA A 437 -3.66 -20.80 -13.07
C ALA A 437 -2.90 -19.63 -12.44
N SER A 438 -3.23 -18.39 -12.82
CA SER A 438 -2.62 -17.18 -12.24
C SER A 438 -2.88 -17.09 -10.73
N VAL A 439 -4.10 -17.37 -10.27
CA VAL A 439 -4.42 -17.39 -8.83
C VAL A 439 -3.57 -18.41 -8.08
N VAL A 440 -3.43 -19.63 -8.60
CA VAL A 440 -2.62 -20.69 -7.98
C VAL A 440 -1.13 -20.31 -7.96
N VAL A 441 -0.60 -19.79 -9.06
CA VAL A 441 0.82 -19.40 -9.17
C VAL A 441 1.15 -18.27 -8.19
N PHE A 442 0.32 -17.22 -8.11
CA PHE A 442 0.58 -16.11 -7.19
C PHE A 442 0.35 -16.47 -5.72
N LEU A 443 -0.58 -17.39 -5.43
CA LEU A 443 -0.72 -18.00 -4.11
C LEU A 443 0.56 -18.73 -3.69
N ALA A 444 1.06 -19.64 -4.54
CA ALA A 444 2.30 -20.38 -4.27
C ALA A 444 3.50 -19.44 -4.11
N HIS A 445 3.64 -18.47 -5.02
CA HIS A 445 4.71 -17.46 -4.95
C HIS A 445 4.68 -16.68 -3.64
N ALA A 446 3.52 -16.18 -3.20
CA ALA A 446 3.40 -15.42 -1.96
C ALA A 446 3.77 -16.26 -0.72
N LEU A 447 3.36 -17.52 -0.68
CA LEU A 447 3.72 -18.45 0.39
C LEU A 447 5.22 -18.74 0.44
N ILE A 448 5.85 -18.99 -0.71
CA ILE A 448 7.29 -19.26 -0.82
C ILE A 448 8.09 -18.02 -0.38
N VAL A 449 7.75 -16.84 -0.88
CA VAL A 449 8.42 -15.58 -0.50
C VAL A 449 8.27 -15.32 1.00
N ASN A 450 7.07 -15.53 1.55
CA ASN A 450 6.83 -15.38 2.99
C ASN A 450 7.66 -16.37 3.82
N TYR A 451 7.78 -17.62 3.38
CA TYR A 451 8.62 -18.61 4.05
C TYR A 451 10.10 -18.19 4.10
N TYR A 452 10.65 -17.73 2.97
CA TYR A 452 12.04 -17.26 2.94
C TYR A 452 12.23 -15.98 3.77
N HIS A 453 11.23 -15.09 3.79
CA HIS A 453 11.24 -13.90 4.62
C HIS A 453 11.27 -14.24 6.11
N HIS A 454 10.40 -15.14 6.59
CA HIS A 454 10.45 -15.64 7.97
C HIS A 454 11.80 -16.27 8.33
N LYS A 455 12.38 -17.06 7.41
CA LYS A 455 13.72 -17.65 7.62
C LYS A 455 14.82 -16.58 7.69
N ALA A 456 14.73 -15.52 6.89
CA ALA A 456 15.66 -14.40 6.92
C ALA A 456 15.49 -13.58 8.21
N GLN A 457 14.25 -13.34 8.65
CA GLN A 457 13.95 -12.65 9.91
C GLN A 457 14.43 -13.43 11.13
N ALA A 458 14.31 -14.75 11.14
CA ALA A 458 14.85 -15.60 12.21
C ALA A 458 16.38 -15.46 12.31
N LYS A 459 17.10 -15.40 11.17
CA LYS A 459 18.55 -15.17 11.14
C LYS A 459 18.93 -13.75 11.55
N ALA A 460 18.18 -12.75 11.10
CA ALA A 460 18.37 -11.35 11.48
C ALA A 460 18.02 -11.09 12.95
N GLY A 461 17.15 -11.92 13.54
CA GLY A 461 16.88 -11.97 14.99
C GLY A 461 18.16 -12.06 15.81
N ASN A 462 19.11 -12.90 15.36
CA ASN A 462 20.39 -13.07 16.03
C ASN A 462 21.30 -11.83 15.93
N LYS A 463 21.10 -10.93 14.95
CA LYS A 463 21.88 -9.67 14.88
C LYS A 463 21.46 -8.64 15.93
N ILE A 464 20.25 -8.73 16.48
CA ILE A 464 19.78 -7.84 17.57
C ILE A 464 20.58 -8.03 18.85
N GLN A 465 21.30 -9.14 18.95
CA GLN A 465 22.27 -9.35 20.02
C GLN A 465 23.17 -8.12 20.22
N THR A 466 23.43 -7.33 19.18
CA THR A 466 24.11 -6.01 19.25
C THR A 466 23.58 -5.03 20.31
N LEU A 467 22.26 -4.88 20.52
CA LEU A 467 21.76 -3.96 21.55
C LEU A 467 22.00 -4.55 22.95
N ALA A 468 21.65 -5.82 23.14
CA ALA A 468 21.87 -6.52 24.41
C ALA A 468 23.37 -6.62 24.76
N GLU A 469 24.23 -6.86 23.78
CA GLU A 469 25.69 -6.85 23.87
C GLU A 469 26.19 -5.46 24.22
N PHE A 470 25.69 -4.42 23.54
CA PHE A 470 26.02 -3.03 23.86
C PHE A 470 25.67 -2.69 25.32
N ILE A 471 24.51 -3.12 25.80
CA ILE A 471 24.10 -2.91 27.20
C ILE A 471 24.96 -3.73 28.15
N ALA A 472 25.31 -4.97 27.80
CA ALA A 472 26.22 -5.81 28.58
C ALA A 472 27.62 -5.18 28.66
N ASP A 473 28.08 -4.53 27.60
CA ASP A 473 29.33 -3.77 27.57
C ASP A 473 29.24 -2.54 28.48
N VAL A 474 28.14 -1.76 28.41
CA VAL A 474 27.89 -0.64 29.33
C VAL A 474 27.88 -1.11 30.79
N LYS A 475 27.37 -2.30 31.08
CA LYS A 475 27.36 -2.87 32.44
C LYS A 475 28.72 -3.33 32.92
N SER A 476 29.46 -4.03 32.06
CA SER A 476 30.69 -4.72 32.44
C SER A 476 31.90 -3.79 32.49
N LYS A 477 31.92 -2.73 31.68
CA LYS A 477 33.10 -1.87 31.48
C LYS A 477 32.82 -0.43 31.91
N LYS A 478 32.71 -0.20 33.22
CA LYS A 478 32.44 1.14 33.81
C LYS A 478 33.32 2.25 33.23
N GLU A 479 34.62 1.98 33.09
CA GLU A 479 35.61 2.94 32.55
C GLU A 479 35.37 3.27 31.06
N GLN A 480 34.83 2.33 30.28
CA GLN A 480 34.55 2.56 28.86
C GLN A 480 33.24 3.31 28.62
N VAL A 481 32.36 3.39 29.62
CA VAL A 481 31.09 4.13 29.51
C VAL A 481 31.31 5.63 29.46
N ALA A 482 32.34 6.15 30.12
CA ALA A 482 32.73 7.55 30.01
C ALA A 482 33.19 7.91 28.58
N ALA A 483 33.89 6.99 27.91
CA ALA A 483 34.40 7.18 26.55
C ALA A 483 33.33 7.05 25.44
N LEU A 484 32.12 6.60 25.78
CA LEU A 484 31.05 6.36 24.80
C LEU A 484 30.52 7.68 24.23
N LYS A 485 30.68 7.88 22.91
CA LYS A 485 30.12 9.05 22.21
C LYS A 485 28.59 8.97 22.17
N ASN A 486 27.92 10.10 22.41
CA ASN A 486 26.45 10.19 22.37
C ASN A 486 25.87 9.78 21.00
N GLU A 487 26.60 10.07 19.93
CA GLU A 487 26.26 9.68 18.54
C GLU A 487 26.19 8.16 18.38
N LYS A 488 27.12 7.41 19.00
CA LYS A 488 27.14 5.94 18.95
C LYS A 488 25.91 5.35 19.65
N ILE A 489 25.55 5.90 20.81
CA ILE A 489 24.36 5.49 21.58
C ILE A 489 23.10 5.72 20.74
N GLU A 490 22.96 6.92 20.17
CA GLU A 490 21.80 7.27 19.35
C GLU A 490 21.69 6.37 18.12
N LYS A 491 22.81 6.10 17.43
CA LYS A 491 22.83 5.25 16.24
C LYS A 491 22.45 3.80 16.55
N ILE A 492 22.98 3.22 17.63
CA ILE A 492 22.63 1.86 18.06
C ILE A 492 21.12 1.77 18.36
N ILE A 493 20.54 2.78 19.02
CA ILE A 493 19.11 2.82 19.33
C ILE A 493 18.28 3.00 18.05
N ARG A 494 18.73 3.84 17.10
CA ARG A 494 18.09 4.02 15.78
C ARG A 494 18.07 2.72 14.97
N ILE A 495 19.19 1.99 14.93
CA ILE A 495 19.26 0.63 14.35
C ILE A 495 18.27 -0.30 15.08
N GLY A 496 18.16 -0.15 16.40
CA GLY A 496 17.18 -0.86 17.22
C GLY A 496 15.73 -0.64 16.78
N TRP A 497 15.37 0.57 16.36
CA TRP A 497 14.02 0.93 15.88
C TRP A 497 13.70 0.40 14.50
N ALA A 498 14.72 0.11 13.71
CA ALA A 498 14.51 -0.34 12.36
C ALA A 498 13.83 -1.72 12.33
N THR A 499 12.81 -1.79 11.47
CA THR A 499 12.03 -3.01 11.25
C THR A 499 11.99 -3.33 9.78
N ASP A 500 12.43 -4.54 9.45
CA ASP A 500 12.30 -5.09 8.10
C ASP A 500 10.81 -5.14 7.70
N PRO A 501 10.40 -4.43 6.63
CA PRO A 501 9.03 -4.41 6.16
C PRO A 501 8.62 -5.79 5.65
N SER A 502 7.31 -6.05 5.67
CA SER A 502 6.76 -7.24 5.00
C SER A 502 7.09 -7.21 3.50
N PRO A 503 7.33 -8.36 2.85
CA PRO A 503 7.62 -8.43 1.43
C PRO A 503 6.53 -7.71 0.63
N GLN A 504 6.94 -6.75 -0.19
CA GLN A 504 6.03 -5.98 -1.05
C GLN A 504 5.92 -6.63 -2.43
N PHE A 505 4.69 -6.86 -2.88
CA PHE A 505 4.41 -7.45 -4.19
C PHE A 505 4.06 -6.35 -5.21
N TYR A 506 4.98 -6.03 -6.11
CA TYR A 506 4.81 -4.99 -7.15
C TYR A 506 3.92 -5.42 -8.34
N PHE A 507 3.47 -6.68 -8.36
CA PHE A 507 2.70 -7.22 -9.48
C PHE A 507 1.33 -6.56 -9.62
N LEU A 508 0.73 -6.15 -8.50
CA LEU A 508 -0.60 -5.56 -8.50
C LEU A 508 -0.63 -4.25 -9.28
N GLU A 509 0.40 -3.41 -9.13
CA GLU A 509 0.53 -2.14 -9.86
C GLU A 509 0.73 -2.38 -11.36
N VAL A 510 1.52 -3.39 -11.73
CA VAL A 510 1.72 -3.78 -13.14
C VAL A 510 0.41 -4.28 -13.75
N PHE A 511 -0.30 -5.17 -13.06
CA PHE A 511 -1.59 -5.66 -13.52
C PHE A 511 -2.63 -4.56 -13.62
N GLU A 512 -2.61 -3.58 -12.71
CA GLU A 512 -3.50 -2.42 -12.78
C GLU A 512 -3.22 -1.55 -14.02
N ILE A 513 -1.96 -1.41 -14.45
CA ILE A 513 -1.60 -0.72 -15.70
C ILE A 513 -2.16 -1.47 -16.91
N VAL A 514 -1.88 -2.77 -17.01
CA VAL A 514 -2.36 -3.61 -18.13
C VAL A 514 -3.89 -3.64 -18.17
N ARG A 515 -4.53 -3.84 -17.03
CA ARG A 515 -5.99 -3.80 -16.87
C ARG A 515 -6.56 -2.47 -17.32
N SER A 516 -5.93 -1.35 -16.92
CA SER A 516 -6.37 0.00 -17.28
C SER A 516 -6.23 0.29 -18.77
N PHE A 517 -5.14 -0.17 -19.40
CA PHE A 517 -4.91 -0.08 -20.83
C PHE A 517 -6.05 -0.76 -21.61
N PHE A 518 -6.29 -2.06 -21.37
CA PHE A 518 -7.33 -2.81 -22.09
C PHE A 518 -8.74 -2.33 -21.76
N SER A 519 -8.99 -1.91 -20.51
CA SER A 519 -10.25 -1.25 -20.14
C SER A 519 -10.49 0.05 -20.91
N GLY A 520 -9.43 0.73 -21.37
CA GLY A 520 -9.52 1.94 -22.18
C GLY A 520 -10.09 1.68 -23.56
N VAL A 521 -9.78 0.53 -24.17
CA VAL A 521 -10.31 0.14 -25.49
C VAL A 521 -11.84 0.11 -25.48
N ALA A 522 -12.43 -0.67 -24.56
CA ALA A 522 -13.89 -0.78 -24.45
C ALA A 522 -14.58 0.53 -23.99
N LYS A 523 -13.85 1.46 -23.38
CA LYS A 523 -14.37 2.78 -23.01
C LYS A 523 -14.31 3.78 -24.17
N GLY A 524 -13.32 3.67 -25.04
CA GLY A 524 -13.21 4.51 -26.23
C GLY A 524 -14.35 4.28 -27.19
N GLN A 525 -14.75 3.02 -27.43
CA GLN A 525 -15.97 2.68 -28.17
C GLN A 525 -17.20 3.36 -27.56
N LYS A 526 -17.48 3.11 -26.28
CA LYS A 526 -18.64 3.71 -25.59
C LYS A 526 -18.67 5.23 -25.66
N SER A 527 -17.49 5.85 -25.66
CA SER A 527 -17.37 7.30 -25.81
C SER A 527 -17.86 7.75 -27.18
N VAL A 528 -17.51 7.03 -28.24
CA VAL A 528 -17.92 7.33 -29.62
C VAL A 528 -19.39 7.02 -29.84
N ASP A 529 -19.87 5.86 -29.37
CA ASP A 529 -21.31 5.49 -29.41
C ASP A 529 -22.17 6.57 -28.76
N TYR A 530 -21.63 7.21 -27.71
CA TYR A 530 -22.32 8.26 -26.98
C TYR A 530 -22.28 9.61 -27.70
N THR A 531 -21.10 10.06 -28.15
CA THR A 531 -20.94 11.39 -28.75
C THR A 531 -21.43 11.47 -30.19
N LEU A 532 -21.38 10.35 -30.91
CA LEU A 532 -21.75 10.23 -32.33
C LEU A 532 -23.01 9.38 -32.51
N ASN A 533 -23.82 9.26 -31.47
CA ASN A 533 -25.11 8.58 -31.52
C ASN A 533 -25.96 8.99 -32.75
N PRO A 534 -26.05 10.28 -33.15
CA PRO A 534 -26.82 10.69 -34.34
C PRO A 534 -26.31 10.15 -35.68
N LEU A 535 -25.10 9.60 -35.73
CA LEU A 535 -24.51 9.00 -36.93
C LEU A 535 -24.75 7.50 -37.02
N GLN A 536 -25.50 6.91 -36.10
CA GLN A 536 -25.90 5.50 -36.21
C GLN A 536 -27.02 5.36 -37.23
N GLU A 537 -26.98 4.28 -38.01
CA GLU A 537 -27.97 4.00 -39.05
C GLU A 537 -28.86 2.83 -38.61
N PRO A 538 -30.20 2.93 -38.76
CA PRO A 538 -31.09 1.82 -38.46
C PRO A 538 -30.96 0.72 -39.53
N ASP A 539 -30.97 -0.54 -39.11
CA ASP A 539 -31.11 -1.68 -40.01
C ASP A 539 -32.58 -1.90 -40.45
N GLU A 540 -32.79 -2.94 -41.25
CA GLU A 540 -34.13 -3.36 -41.71
C GLU A 540 -35.11 -3.68 -40.57
N LYS A 541 -34.61 -3.98 -39.37
CA LYS A 541 -35.40 -4.27 -38.16
C LYS A 541 -35.56 -3.05 -37.25
N GLY A 542 -34.98 -1.91 -37.62
CA GLY A 542 -34.99 -0.68 -36.84
C GLY A 542 -33.94 -0.63 -35.71
N HIS A 543 -32.98 -1.57 -35.67
CA HIS A 543 -31.88 -1.52 -34.71
C HIS A 543 -30.77 -0.63 -35.23
N TYR A 544 -30.22 0.21 -34.35
CA TYR A 544 -29.16 1.16 -34.71
C TYR A 544 -27.78 0.51 -34.70
N HIS A 545 -27.02 0.71 -35.77
CA HIS A 545 -25.65 0.22 -35.93
C HIS A 545 -24.66 1.34 -36.22
N ASP A 546 -23.40 1.10 -35.89
CA ASP A 546 -22.33 2.08 -36.10
C ASP A 546 -21.96 2.19 -37.58
N THR A 547 -21.78 3.42 -38.06
CA THR A 547 -21.28 3.68 -39.42
C THR A 547 -19.76 3.48 -39.51
N ASN A 548 -19.24 3.32 -40.74
CA ASN A 548 -17.80 3.16 -40.98
C ASN A 548 -16.96 4.31 -40.40
N ILE A 549 -17.50 5.54 -40.41
CA ILE A 549 -16.85 6.72 -39.83
C ILE A 549 -16.76 6.58 -38.30
N MET A 550 -17.84 6.13 -37.66
CA MET A 550 -17.85 5.86 -36.22
C MET A 550 -16.85 4.77 -35.83
N LEU A 551 -16.68 3.72 -36.65
CA LEU A 551 -15.67 2.68 -36.41
C LEU A 551 -14.24 3.25 -36.43
N MET A 552 -13.90 4.12 -37.39
CA MET A 552 -12.59 4.77 -37.43
C MET A 552 -12.35 5.65 -36.19
N LEU A 553 -13.34 6.46 -35.82
CA LEU A 553 -13.26 7.32 -34.64
C LEU A 553 -13.20 6.51 -33.35
N THR A 554 -13.86 5.35 -33.32
CA THR A 554 -13.80 4.40 -32.20
C THR A 554 -12.40 3.85 -32.00
N MET A 555 -11.67 3.50 -33.07
CA MET A 555 -10.28 3.05 -32.96
C MET A 555 -9.38 4.15 -32.37
N LEU A 556 -9.51 5.39 -32.86
CA LEU A 556 -8.75 6.53 -32.35
C LEU A 556 -9.08 6.82 -30.89
N SER A 557 -10.36 6.89 -30.54
CA SER A 557 -10.83 7.09 -29.17
C SER A 557 -10.31 5.98 -28.24
N SER A 558 -10.44 4.72 -28.64
CA SER A 558 -9.93 3.55 -27.89
C SER A 558 -8.45 3.64 -27.59
N PHE A 559 -7.64 4.09 -28.55
CA PHE A 559 -6.21 4.32 -28.37
C PHE A 559 -5.92 5.40 -27.30
N PHE A 560 -6.58 6.56 -27.40
CA PHE A 560 -6.41 7.65 -26.43
C PHE A 560 -6.85 7.24 -25.02
N TYR A 561 -8.00 6.57 -24.89
CA TYR A 561 -8.46 6.04 -23.61
C TYR A 561 -7.49 5.01 -23.04
N ALA A 562 -6.99 4.07 -23.85
CA ALA A 562 -6.05 3.04 -23.40
C ALA A 562 -4.77 3.66 -22.82
N ILE A 563 -4.16 4.63 -23.53
CA ILE A 563 -2.96 5.31 -23.07
C ILE A 563 -3.23 6.17 -21.83
N GLY A 564 -4.27 7.01 -21.85
CA GLY A 564 -4.58 7.91 -20.75
C GLY A 564 -4.86 7.17 -19.44
N LEU A 565 -5.60 6.06 -19.51
CA LEU A 565 -5.87 5.23 -18.34
C LEU A 565 -4.62 4.49 -17.85
N ALA A 566 -3.78 3.97 -18.76
CA ALA A 566 -2.54 3.26 -18.42
C ALA A 566 -1.50 4.19 -17.77
N LEU A 567 -1.27 5.37 -18.34
CA LEU A 567 -0.36 6.38 -17.78
C LEU A 567 -0.81 6.83 -16.40
N ARG A 568 -2.12 7.01 -16.19
CA ARG A 568 -2.66 7.35 -14.87
C ARG A 568 -2.45 6.22 -13.86
N ALA A 569 -2.59 4.96 -14.27
CA ALA A 569 -2.29 3.82 -13.42
C ALA A 569 -0.80 3.75 -13.07
N LEU A 570 0.09 4.00 -14.04
CA LEU A 570 1.54 4.06 -13.84
C LEU A 570 1.92 5.16 -12.83
N ALA A 571 1.46 6.39 -13.05
CA ALA A 571 1.73 7.52 -12.16
C ALA A 571 1.19 7.28 -10.74
N LYS A 572 0.00 6.69 -10.62
CA LYS A 572 -0.60 6.39 -9.30
C LYS A 572 0.12 5.25 -8.57
N GLY A 573 0.50 4.19 -9.28
CA GLY A 573 1.08 2.97 -8.69
C GLY A 573 2.55 3.14 -8.32
N PHE A 574 3.34 3.77 -9.19
CA PHE A 574 4.79 3.88 -9.02
C PHE A 574 5.28 5.30 -8.70
N GLY A 575 4.47 6.33 -8.99
CA GLY A 575 4.85 7.74 -8.78
C GLY A 575 4.56 8.29 -7.39
N ARG A 576 3.65 7.66 -6.63
CA ARG A 576 3.35 8.08 -5.25
C ARG A 576 4.36 7.48 -4.28
N GLU A 577 4.95 8.32 -3.44
CA GLU A 577 5.67 7.86 -2.26
C GLU A 577 4.69 7.12 -1.35
N SER A 578 4.97 5.85 -1.08
CA SER A 578 4.17 5.13 -0.10
C SER A 578 4.60 5.60 1.28
N LEU A 579 3.63 5.94 2.13
CA LEU A 579 3.83 6.40 3.51
C LEU A 579 4.79 5.50 4.32
N ILE A 580 4.93 4.22 3.93
CA ILE A 580 5.74 3.21 4.63
C ILE A 580 7.17 3.08 4.05
N LYS A 581 7.44 3.53 2.81
CA LYS A 581 8.74 3.27 2.14
C LYS A 581 9.89 4.15 2.61
N ASN A 582 9.62 5.35 3.15
CA ASN A 582 10.67 6.25 3.61
C ASN A 582 11.60 5.58 4.65
N ASN A 583 11.07 4.61 5.39
CA ASN A 583 11.83 3.92 6.42
C ASN A 583 12.76 2.82 5.88
N GLN A 584 12.57 2.30 4.66
CA GLN A 584 13.47 1.27 4.12
C GLN A 584 14.75 1.90 3.58
N GLU A 585 14.63 3.02 2.86
CA GLU A 585 15.81 3.78 2.42
C GLU A 585 16.57 4.33 3.63
N GLU A 586 15.86 4.89 4.62
CA GLU A 586 16.46 5.27 5.91
C GLU A 586 17.15 4.09 6.61
N LEU A 587 16.59 2.88 6.52
CA LEU A 587 17.19 1.68 7.11
C LEU A 587 18.45 1.24 6.38
N ASP A 588 18.39 1.17 5.04
CA ASP A 588 19.53 0.76 4.23
C ASP A 588 20.70 1.74 4.43
N ASP A 589 20.42 3.05 4.48
CA ASP A 589 21.40 4.10 4.78
C ASP A 589 21.99 3.93 6.20
N VAL A 590 21.14 3.71 7.21
CA VAL A 590 21.59 3.54 8.61
C VAL A 590 22.41 2.25 8.80
N ILE A 591 22.06 1.16 8.11
CA ILE A 591 22.83 -0.09 8.14
C ILE A 591 24.19 0.12 7.49
N GLU A 592 24.23 0.71 6.30
CA GLU A 592 25.49 0.97 5.59
C GLU A 592 26.42 1.86 6.43
N GLU A 593 25.87 2.92 7.03
CA GLU A 593 26.62 3.80 7.92
C GLU A 593 27.11 3.04 9.18
N ALA A 594 26.34 2.10 9.71
CA ALA A 594 26.69 1.34 10.91
C ALA A 594 27.78 0.30 10.63
N GLU A 595 27.71 -0.38 9.49
CA GLU A 595 28.73 -1.33 9.04
C GLU A 595 30.07 -0.59 8.85
N GLN A 596 30.08 0.61 8.27
CA GLN A 596 31.30 1.44 8.13
C GLN A 596 31.93 1.79 9.49
N LEU A 597 31.15 2.16 10.50
CA LEU A 597 31.70 2.47 11.84
C LEU A 597 32.30 1.26 12.55
N ILE A 598 31.78 0.05 12.28
CA ILE A 598 32.32 -1.19 12.86
C ILE A 598 33.65 -1.53 12.18
N GLU A 599 33.75 -1.34 10.87
CA GLU A 599 34.99 -1.54 10.12
C GLU A 599 36.10 -0.56 10.54
N ASP A 600 35.76 0.69 10.86
CA ASP A 600 36.73 1.71 11.29
C ASP A 600 37.29 1.48 12.72
N GLU A 601 36.58 0.73 13.58
CA GLU A 601 37.05 0.39 14.94
C GLU A 601 37.92 -0.87 14.98
N GLU A 602 37.99 -1.67 13.91
CA GLU A 602 38.93 -2.79 13.85
C GLU A 602 40.36 -2.24 13.79
N PRO A 603 41.23 -2.49 14.79
CA PRO A 603 42.59 -2.00 14.77
C PRO A 603 43.28 -2.47 13.49
N PRO A 604 44.05 -1.61 12.81
CA PRO A 604 44.65 -1.94 11.52
C PRO A 604 45.36 -3.28 11.66
N SER A 605 44.91 -4.26 10.87
CA SER A 605 45.46 -5.61 10.89
C SER A 605 46.99 -5.50 10.86
N PRO A 606 47.72 -6.18 11.76
CA PRO A 606 49.17 -6.03 11.85
C PRO A 606 49.77 -6.17 10.45
N PRO A 607 50.70 -5.27 10.06
CA PRO A 607 51.22 -5.23 8.70
C PRO A 607 51.64 -6.64 8.31
N LYS A 608 51.03 -7.17 7.24
CA LYS A 608 51.40 -8.47 6.70
C LYS A 608 52.90 -8.44 6.46
N GLY A 609 53.63 -9.13 7.33
CA GLY A 609 55.08 -9.20 7.26
C GLY A 609 55.49 -9.66 5.85
N PRO A 610 56.67 -9.24 5.37
CA PRO A 610 57.14 -9.58 4.04
C PRO A 610 57.05 -11.10 3.85
N SER A 611 56.34 -11.51 2.80
CA SER A 611 56.08 -12.91 2.46
C SER A 611 57.41 -13.66 2.34
N GLY A 612 57.74 -14.43 3.37
CA GLY A 612 58.82 -15.41 3.31
C GLY A 612 58.52 -16.47 2.26
N SER A 613 59.55 -16.80 1.49
CA SER A 613 59.61 -17.78 0.41
C SER A 613 58.93 -19.14 0.71
N PRO A 614 58.42 -19.85 -0.33
CA PRO A 614 57.75 -21.13 -0.16
C PRO A 614 58.75 -22.24 0.22
N GLY A 615 58.64 -22.73 1.45
CA GLY A 615 59.25 -23.97 1.93
C GLY A 615 58.31 -25.17 1.78
N PRO A 616 58.82 -26.40 1.59
CA PRO A 616 58.07 -27.52 1.03
C PRO A 616 57.18 -28.24 2.05
N ASN A 617 56.07 -28.74 1.49
CA ASN A 617 55.03 -29.58 2.09
C ASN A 617 55.52 -30.65 3.07
N LEU A 618 54.88 -30.69 4.25
CA LEU A 618 54.80 -31.89 5.08
C LEU A 618 53.34 -32.20 5.40
N ARG A 619 52.86 -33.28 4.76
CA ARG A 619 51.62 -33.99 5.03
C ARG A 619 51.55 -34.40 6.50
N THR A 620 50.39 -34.22 7.13
CA THR A 620 49.93 -35.14 8.17
C THR A 620 48.48 -35.54 7.88
N CYS A 621 48.28 -36.85 7.81
CA CYS A 621 46.99 -37.51 7.71
C CYS A 621 46.30 -37.47 9.08
N SER A 622 45.02 -37.11 9.11
CA SER A 622 44.11 -37.57 10.17
C SER A 622 42.80 -38.04 9.53
N SER A 623 42.50 -39.31 9.80
CA SER A 623 41.36 -40.09 9.36
C SER A 623 40.04 -39.66 10.02
N GLU A 624 39.01 -39.43 9.22
CA GLU A 624 37.60 -39.50 9.66
C GLU A 624 36.94 -40.78 9.14
N PRO A 625 36.07 -41.44 9.92
CA PRO A 625 35.42 -42.68 9.52
C PRO A 625 34.12 -42.43 8.75
N ARG A 626 33.95 -43.16 7.64
CA ARG A 626 32.70 -43.30 6.89
C ARG A 626 31.71 -44.17 7.68
N ILE A 627 30.49 -43.68 7.85
CA ILE A 627 29.32 -44.50 8.19
C ILE A 627 28.52 -44.72 6.91
N ALA A 628 28.20 -45.98 6.62
CA ALA A 628 27.35 -46.41 5.52
C ALA A 628 26.11 -47.13 6.05
N LEU A 629 25.05 -47.04 5.23
CA LEU A 629 23.86 -47.90 5.12
C LEU A 629 22.73 -47.77 6.15
N LEU A 630 21.56 -47.37 5.65
CA LEU A 630 20.43 -48.30 5.52
C LEU A 630 19.43 -47.80 4.46
N ASP A 631 19.18 -48.69 3.50
CA ASP A 631 18.09 -48.69 2.52
C ASP A 631 16.81 -49.22 3.21
N PRO A 632 15.60 -48.87 2.73
CA PRO A 632 14.78 -49.97 2.25
C PRO A 632 14.00 -49.65 0.96
N THR A 633 14.02 -50.66 0.09
CA THR A 633 13.17 -50.86 -1.08
C THR A 633 11.73 -51.20 -0.69
N LEU A 634 10.74 -50.67 -1.44
CA LEU A 634 9.78 -51.42 -2.29
C LEU A 634 8.59 -50.55 -2.72
N GLY A 635 8.20 -50.63 -4.00
CA GLY A 635 6.89 -50.15 -4.46
C GLY A 635 6.82 -49.68 -5.92
N THR A 636 7.04 -50.58 -6.87
CA THR A 636 6.74 -50.45 -8.31
C THR A 636 5.28 -50.11 -8.61
N VAL A 637 5.01 -49.14 -9.50
CA VAL A 637 4.00 -49.25 -10.57
C VAL A 637 4.49 -48.49 -11.82
N SER A 638 4.56 -49.23 -12.92
CA SER A 638 4.90 -48.80 -14.27
C SER A 638 3.66 -48.27 -15.00
N ALA A 639 3.80 -47.16 -15.73
CA ALA A 639 2.97 -46.86 -16.90
C ALA A 639 3.81 -46.03 -17.87
N GLY A 640 4.26 -46.67 -18.94
CA GLY A 640 5.01 -46.05 -20.02
C GLY A 640 4.09 -45.34 -21.01
N VAL A 641 4.56 -44.20 -21.53
CA VAL A 641 4.15 -43.66 -22.84
C VAL A 641 5.40 -43.04 -23.49
N SER A 642 5.74 -43.57 -24.66
CA SER A 642 6.81 -43.12 -25.57
C SER A 642 6.57 -41.71 -26.11
N PRO A 643 7.62 -40.96 -26.49
CA PRO A 643 7.50 -39.89 -27.47
C PRO A 643 8.22 -40.26 -28.77
N SER A 644 7.48 -40.22 -29.87
CA SER A 644 8.02 -40.29 -31.23
C SER A 644 7.87 -38.95 -31.95
N SER A 645 8.88 -38.70 -32.80
CA SER A 645 8.96 -37.80 -33.97
C SER A 645 9.08 -36.29 -33.79
N GLN A 646 10.33 -35.81 -33.92
CA GLN A 646 10.83 -34.96 -35.03
C GLN A 646 9.82 -34.11 -35.82
N PHE A 647 10.03 -32.79 -35.90
CA PHE A 647 10.62 -32.10 -37.06
C PHE A 647 10.65 -30.56 -36.85
N GLY A 648 11.62 -29.88 -37.47
CA GLY A 648 11.43 -28.52 -37.97
C GLY A 648 12.18 -27.38 -37.27
N LYS A 649 13.50 -27.32 -37.46
CA LYS A 649 14.22 -26.04 -37.47
C LYS A 649 13.75 -25.23 -38.68
N ASN A 650 13.39 -23.97 -38.51
CA ASN A 650 13.73 -22.92 -39.47
C ASN A 650 13.63 -21.53 -38.82
N ALA A 651 14.66 -20.75 -39.12
CA ALA A 651 14.94 -19.41 -38.60
C ALA A 651 14.15 -18.33 -39.36
N SER A 652 13.78 -17.26 -38.65
CA SER A 652 14.05 -15.84 -39.00
C SER A 652 13.09 -14.92 -38.23
N SER A 653 13.61 -14.22 -37.23
CA SER A 653 12.95 -13.05 -36.64
C SER A 653 13.49 -11.79 -37.33
N PRO A 654 12.64 -10.85 -37.75
CA PRO A 654 13.08 -9.47 -37.98
C PRO A 654 12.83 -8.65 -36.71
N THR A 655 13.92 -8.20 -36.10
CA THR A 655 13.93 -7.23 -35.01
C THR A 655 13.70 -5.83 -35.59
N PHE A 656 12.53 -5.23 -35.37
CA PHE A 656 12.30 -3.82 -35.68
C PHE A 656 12.81 -2.94 -34.53
N PHE A 657 13.95 -2.29 -34.77
CA PHE A 657 14.50 -1.21 -33.94
C PHE A 657 13.87 0.13 -34.36
N LEU A 658 13.10 0.77 -33.47
CA LEU A 658 12.77 2.20 -33.60
C LEU A 658 13.91 3.02 -32.99
N LYS A 659 14.78 3.52 -33.86
CA LYS A 659 15.83 4.50 -33.56
C LYS A 659 15.19 5.90 -33.52
N ALA A 660 14.85 6.38 -32.33
CA ALA A 660 14.45 7.78 -32.14
C ALA A 660 15.69 8.68 -32.30
N ARG A 661 15.68 9.46 -33.39
CA ARG A 661 16.70 10.43 -33.78
C ARG A 661 16.56 11.66 -32.88
N ARG A 662 17.56 11.95 -32.03
CA ARG A 662 17.69 13.26 -31.39
C ARG A 662 17.97 14.29 -32.48
N VAL A 663 17.11 15.30 -32.57
CA VAL A 663 17.45 16.57 -33.21
C VAL A 663 18.19 17.41 -32.16
N SER A 664 19.33 17.93 -32.59
CA SER A 664 20.28 18.75 -31.84
C SER A 664 20.08 20.19 -32.27
N GLU A 665 19.62 21.04 -31.36
CA GLU A 665 19.84 22.49 -31.32
C GLU A 665 19.97 22.79 -29.81
N GLY A 666 21.02 23.42 -29.29
CA GLY A 666 21.83 24.49 -29.84
C GLY A 666 21.65 25.70 -28.92
N ASP A 667 22.60 25.88 -27.99
CA ASP A 667 22.90 27.07 -27.18
C ASP A 667 21.78 28.06 -26.79
N ALA A 668 21.46 28.08 -25.48
CA ALA A 668 21.03 29.31 -24.81
C ALA A 668 21.48 29.28 -23.34
N SER A 669 22.68 29.80 -23.11
CA SER A 669 23.17 30.22 -21.80
C SER A 669 22.57 31.60 -21.44
N ALA A 670 22.50 31.86 -20.13
CA ALA A 670 22.26 33.17 -19.50
C ALA A 670 20.81 33.69 -19.34
N VAL A 671 20.08 33.18 -18.33
CA VAL A 671 19.09 34.00 -17.58
C VAL A 671 19.01 33.52 -16.12
N GLU A 672 19.98 33.89 -15.29
CA GLU A 672 19.76 33.97 -13.84
C GLU A 672 20.76 34.93 -13.16
N ARG A 673 20.63 36.23 -13.46
CA ARG A 673 21.15 37.32 -12.62
C ARG A 673 20.15 38.47 -12.68
N PHE A 674 19.97 39.14 -11.53
CA PHE A 674 19.09 40.28 -11.26
C PHE A 674 17.67 39.98 -10.75
N LYS A 675 17.61 39.56 -9.48
CA LYS A 675 16.61 40.08 -8.54
C LYS A 675 17.33 40.68 -7.34
N ASN A 676 17.73 41.94 -7.46
CA ASN A 676 17.87 42.85 -6.32
C ASN A 676 18.10 44.30 -6.79
N LYS A 677 17.45 45.22 -6.07
CA LYS A 677 17.57 46.70 -6.08
C LYS A 677 16.70 47.49 -7.06
N SER A 678 15.70 48.15 -6.47
CA SER A 678 15.41 49.61 -6.49
C SER A 678 13.89 49.79 -6.37
N GLY A 679 13.31 50.60 -5.48
CA GLY A 679 13.84 51.74 -4.76
C GLY A 679 13.48 53.05 -5.47
N GLY A 680 12.28 53.57 -5.19
CA GLY A 680 12.03 55.01 -5.09
C GLY A 680 11.41 55.74 -6.30
N LEU A 681 10.42 56.57 -5.95
CA LEU A 681 10.00 57.85 -6.55
C LEU A 681 8.89 57.85 -7.62
N SER A 682 7.68 58.18 -7.14
CA SER A 682 6.66 59.01 -7.80
C SER A 682 7.21 60.45 -8.03
N PRO A 683 6.55 61.41 -8.76
CA PRO A 683 5.12 61.78 -8.57
C PRO A 683 4.39 62.41 -9.79
N ILE A 684 3.15 62.91 -9.52
CA ILE A 684 2.46 64.08 -10.12
C ILE A 684 1.27 63.87 -11.10
N LEU A 685 0.08 64.26 -10.57
CA LEU A 685 -1.12 64.94 -11.12
C LEU A 685 -1.92 64.28 -12.28
N GLU A 686 -3.26 64.30 -12.38
CA GLU A 686 -4.38 65.13 -11.84
C GLU A 686 -5.57 64.19 -11.48
N ASP A 687 -6.37 64.33 -10.43
CA ASP A 687 -7.15 65.43 -9.82
C ASP A 687 -8.56 65.63 -10.43
N LYS A 688 -9.57 65.39 -9.55
CA LYS A 688 -10.83 66.14 -9.34
C LYS A 688 -12.20 65.46 -9.48
N LEU A 689 -12.98 65.82 -8.45
CA LEU A 689 -14.43 65.83 -8.23
C LEU A 689 -15.03 64.61 -7.50
N SER A 690 -15.77 64.71 -6.40
CA SER A 690 -15.97 65.70 -5.32
C SER A 690 -17.08 65.11 -4.43
N SER A 691 -16.76 64.89 -3.15
CA SER A 691 -17.53 65.03 -1.89
C SER A 691 -19.00 65.54 -1.88
N PRO A 692 -19.71 65.64 -0.72
CA PRO A 692 -19.64 64.91 0.57
C PRO A 692 -21.05 64.52 1.12
N SER A 693 -21.15 63.81 2.27
CA SER A 693 -22.04 64.24 3.37
C SER A 693 -21.89 63.39 4.66
N SER A 694 -21.49 64.06 5.75
CA SER A 694 -21.87 63.91 7.17
C SER A 694 -21.87 62.55 7.93
N ARG A 695 -20.95 62.50 8.90
CA ARG A 695 -21.02 61.92 10.27
C ARG A 695 -22.25 62.40 11.09
N PRO A 696 -22.68 61.78 12.22
CA PRO A 696 -21.87 61.75 13.45
C PRO A 696 -21.96 60.50 14.35
N ASP A 697 -21.13 60.58 15.39
CA ASP A 697 -20.76 59.62 16.42
C ASP A 697 -21.92 59.03 17.23
N THR A 698 -21.72 57.78 17.69
CA THR A 698 -22.24 57.36 18.99
C THR A 698 -21.32 56.30 19.61
N GLN A 699 -20.74 56.65 20.75
CA GLN A 699 -20.05 55.73 21.66
C GLN A 699 -21.05 54.71 22.22
N MET A 700 -20.64 53.45 22.34
CA MET A 700 -21.14 52.59 23.41
C MET A 700 -20.10 51.52 23.78
N GLU A 701 -19.68 51.58 25.03
CA GLU A 701 -19.00 50.52 25.76
C GLU A 701 -19.77 49.19 25.67
N ARG A 702 -19.06 48.05 25.57
CA ARG A 702 -19.25 46.93 26.51
C ARG A 702 -18.25 45.78 26.30
N ARG A 703 -17.56 45.52 27.41
CA ARG A 703 -17.25 44.22 28.03
C ARG A 703 -16.68 43.09 27.18
N VAL A 704 -15.39 42.87 27.43
CA VAL A 704 -14.68 41.59 27.34
C VAL A 704 -15.37 40.54 28.23
N GLU A 705 -15.84 39.45 27.63
CA GLU A 705 -16.16 38.20 28.35
C GLU A 705 -15.30 37.05 27.81
N ALA A 706 -14.57 36.41 28.73
CA ALA A 706 -13.75 35.24 28.49
C ALA A 706 -14.59 33.97 28.21
N PRO A 707 -14.12 33.03 27.39
CA PRO A 707 -14.82 31.78 27.16
C PRO A 707 -14.75 30.86 28.39
N ARG A 708 -15.93 30.45 28.86
CA ARG A 708 -16.13 29.53 30.00
C ARG A 708 -15.69 28.11 29.66
N PHE A 709 -15.01 27.50 30.62
CA PHE A 709 -14.67 26.09 30.71
C PHE A 709 -15.91 25.18 30.63
N PHE A 710 -15.88 24.18 29.76
CA PHE A 710 -16.80 23.04 29.82
C PHE A 710 -16.32 22.06 30.89
N SER A 711 -17.17 21.80 31.88
CA SER A 711 -16.99 20.75 32.89
C SER A 711 -17.23 19.36 32.28
N PRO A 712 -16.55 18.30 32.75
CA PRO A 712 -16.77 16.94 32.29
C PRO A 712 -18.10 16.35 32.83
N PRO A 713 -18.72 15.39 32.13
CA PRO A 713 -19.95 14.75 32.59
C PRO A 713 -19.68 13.75 33.74
N PRO A 714 -20.64 13.53 34.65
CA PRO A 714 -20.45 12.66 35.81
C PRO A 714 -20.48 11.17 35.45
N ALA A 715 -19.66 10.41 36.16
CA ALA A 715 -19.51 8.96 36.07
C ALA A 715 -20.82 8.21 36.39
N ARG A 716 -21.20 7.26 35.53
CA ARG A 716 -22.31 6.33 35.77
C ARG A 716 -21.88 5.22 36.73
N ARG A 717 -22.69 5.00 37.77
CA ARG A 717 -22.64 3.87 38.71
C ARG A 717 -23.01 2.54 38.03
N PRO A 718 -22.52 1.40 38.54
CA PRO A 718 -22.92 0.08 38.06
C PRO A 718 -24.32 -0.30 38.58
N PRO A 719 -25.10 -1.12 37.85
CA PRO A 719 -26.37 -1.61 38.36
C PRO A 719 -26.19 -2.92 39.13
N ASP A 720 -26.70 -2.91 40.36
CA ASP A 720 -26.90 -4.08 41.22
C ASP A 720 -28.11 -4.93 40.76
N SER A 721 -27.86 -6.25 40.71
CA SER A 721 -28.69 -7.39 41.12
C SER A 721 -30.25 -7.41 40.97
N LEU A 722 -30.70 -8.48 40.26
CA LEU A 722 -31.89 -9.36 40.46
C LEU A 722 -33.26 -8.95 39.85
N PRO A 723 -34.23 -9.90 39.63
CA PRO A 723 -34.23 -11.36 39.86
C PRO A 723 -34.68 -12.27 38.68
N ARG A 724 -34.46 -13.58 38.87
CA ARG A 724 -35.04 -14.74 38.14
C ARG A 724 -36.57 -14.71 38.07
N ARG A 725 -37.14 -15.13 36.92
CA ARG A 725 -38.36 -15.94 36.87
C ARG A 725 -38.44 -16.80 35.60
N HIS A 726 -38.81 -18.06 35.81
CA HIS A 726 -39.18 -19.07 34.82
C HIS A 726 -40.52 -18.76 34.16
N SER A 727 -40.69 -19.11 32.88
CA SER A 727 -41.66 -20.12 32.43
C SER A 727 -41.60 -20.31 30.91
N GLU A 728 -41.69 -21.57 30.52
CA GLU A 728 -41.70 -22.15 29.17
C GLU A 728 -42.89 -21.69 28.32
N SER A 729 -42.72 -21.69 27.00
CA SER A 729 -43.59 -22.45 26.09
C SER A 729 -43.03 -22.44 24.67
N ASP A 730 -42.84 -23.65 24.16
CA ASP A 730 -42.35 -24.03 22.84
C ASP A 730 -43.15 -23.45 21.66
N LEU A 731 -42.44 -23.19 20.55
CA LEU A 731 -42.89 -23.67 19.23
C LEU A 731 -41.70 -23.75 18.25
N SER A 732 -41.41 -24.98 17.85
CA SER A 732 -40.50 -25.46 16.79
C SER A 732 -40.71 -24.76 15.43
N SER A 733 -39.66 -24.43 14.66
CA SER A 733 -39.08 -25.29 13.60
C SER A 733 -37.91 -24.57 12.87
N PRO A 734 -37.02 -25.29 12.14
CA PRO A 734 -35.60 -24.92 12.01
C PRO A 734 -35.18 -24.49 10.60
N LEU A 735 -34.36 -23.44 10.45
CA LEU A 735 -33.57 -23.22 9.22
C LEU A 735 -32.25 -22.47 9.50
N PHE A 736 -31.15 -23.11 9.10
CA PHE A 736 -29.79 -22.61 8.82
C PHE A 736 -29.00 -21.92 9.94
N ASN A 737 -28.20 -22.72 10.64
CA ASN A 737 -27.14 -22.28 11.54
C ASN A 737 -25.77 -22.44 10.84
N PHE A 738 -25.20 -21.34 10.30
CA PHE A 738 -23.78 -21.30 9.91
C PHE A 738 -22.95 -20.95 11.14
N GLY A 739 -22.59 -21.96 11.91
CA GLY A 739 -21.55 -21.86 12.93
C GLY A 739 -20.19 -22.18 12.30
N ILE A 740 -19.32 -21.17 12.19
CA ILE A 740 -17.83 -21.18 12.28
C ILE A 740 -17.40 -19.72 12.11
N VAL A 741 -17.49 -18.88 13.15
CA VAL A 741 -16.68 -17.63 13.31
C VAL A 741 -16.65 -17.20 14.80
N ARG A 742 -16.43 -18.13 15.76
CA ARG A 742 -16.42 -17.72 17.19
C ARG A 742 -15.19 -18.06 18.03
N ASP A 743 -14.13 -18.62 17.44
CA ASP A 743 -12.90 -18.94 18.18
C ASP A 743 -11.67 -18.09 17.83
N LEU A 744 -11.86 -16.88 17.31
CA LEU A 744 -10.79 -15.87 17.21
C LEU A 744 -11.35 -14.47 17.53
N ALA A 745 -11.49 -14.20 18.83
CA ALA A 745 -11.60 -12.84 19.38
C ALA A 745 -10.95 -12.80 20.76
#